data_AF-A0A101I3Z9-F1
#
_entry.id   AF-A0A101I3Z9-F1
#
_cell.length_a   1.000
_cell.length_b   1.000
_cell.length_c   1.000
_cell.angle_alpha   90.00
_cell.angle_beta   90.00
_cell.angle_gamma   90.00
#
_symmetry.space_group_name_H-M   'P 1'
#
loop_
_entity.id
_entity.type
_entity.pdbx_description
1 polymer ?
#
loop_
_entity_poly.entity_id
_entity_poly.type
_entity_poly.pdbx_seq_one_letter_code
_entity_poly.pdbx_strand_id
1 'polypeptide(L)'
;MKKFLFVFIILISFSLFSQEVNDIFKQVLILENDAFGLEPAYGKVLRGEGFVSDIDFDLMREKYKGVLLEGDKNPFIYLAYGFTFHYKKESDSASYYFQKASQSAGLDYLLHLRLYQIFSVNVVKDYMNYELEQLDKLKYMVGANSLPEISIYLNILAIENYKNKNVDEAFANLLLANKLDPFNFQIVNNILNLSLKERKFEYTSFALSRYKNYFKDEILKFIFVFNVLKFLRYFILIIFIFYTVVFTFKNIDKYFYFFKRYMKLKLLFNQKVFLAILILLLPLILQINVIIWFFYAVIILFPLYEKKEKMIISFLILLIFFIPFIYRLESHIIGHLNPKDNISVILKVENSYWNTKLLNKINSLLEEQPYNTALLFSKGKLYKKGGYFDDAEREYSKILLKGEGFPELYNNLGNIMFLKGYYNKAIEYYNKAIELSPKLAQSYFNLGQVYLKLLRLEESNQYIQKANKLDYELISDFLENTDEHFYNTVVIDCKIPERLIYEEFLKKKNVINAPIMMGIRIDLFNIIPFLTLLFSLILTMLSSHKIKIYRCYTCGTPISDGDKKQYSDKDICLNDYKIISDTISDIMKIRKFESFVRLKKKKYYFMRRILSLIFPGFEKIYEGRYFKGGFLLVVSLILLLLIVLQGSFLKRTTDIMLELKFVDIRFLYIFFIFILYLISFVTVREEK
;
A
#
# COMPACT_ATOMS: atom_id res chain seq x y z
N MET A 1 28.07 21.99 9.77
CA MET A 1 26.59 22.07 9.82
C MET A 1 25.87 21.02 8.98
N LYS A 2 26.04 20.91 7.65
CA LYS A 2 25.32 19.89 6.83
C LYS A 2 25.64 18.42 7.20
N LYS A 3 26.89 18.10 7.58
CA LYS A 3 27.27 16.78 8.11
C LYS A 3 26.73 16.51 9.53
N PHE A 4 26.63 17.56 10.35
CA PHE A 4 26.05 17.47 11.70
C PHE A 4 24.53 17.31 11.63
N LEU A 5 23.86 18.01 10.71
CA LEU A 5 22.43 17.83 10.39
C LEU A 5 22.16 16.44 9.81
N PHE A 6 23.11 15.83 9.10
CA PHE A 6 23.00 14.49 8.54
C PHE A 6 23.13 13.38 9.60
N VAL A 7 24.07 13.53 10.55
CA VAL A 7 24.16 12.67 11.74
C VAL A 7 22.95 12.89 12.66
N PHE A 8 22.45 14.12 12.79
CA PHE A 8 21.25 14.43 13.57
C PHE A 8 19.97 13.93 12.89
N ILE A 9 19.87 13.94 11.56
CA ILE A 9 18.75 13.34 10.80
C ILE A 9 18.82 11.81 10.85
N ILE A 10 20.00 11.20 10.85
CA ILE A 10 20.18 9.75 11.09
C ILE A 10 19.81 9.40 12.54
N LEU A 11 20.22 10.20 13.53
CA LEU A 11 19.85 10.02 14.94
C LEU A 11 18.36 10.29 15.21
N ILE A 12 17.71 11.17 14.42
CA ILE A 12 16.28 11.49 14.52
C ILE A 12 15.42 10.53 13.71
N SER A 13 15.90 9.98 12.59
CA SER A 13 15.24 8.82 11.97
C SER A 13 15.43 7.56 12.80
N PHE A 14 16.48 7.51 13.63
CA PHE A 14 16.64 6.54 14.72
C PHE A 14 15.80 6.87 15.99
N SER A 15 15.19 8.06 16.10
CA SER A 15 14.45 8.45 17.32
C SER A 15 12.96 8.11 17.32
N LEU A 16 12.48 7.39 16.31
CA LEU A 16 11.18 6.71 16.32
C LEU A 16 11.33 5.19 16.49
N PHE A 17 12.51 4.71 16.85
CA PHE A 17 12.70 3.33 17.26
C PHE A 17 12.20 3.12 18.68
N SER A 18 11.76 1.89 18.96
CA SER A 18 11.43 1.47 20.32
C SER A 18 12.61 1.81 21.25
N GLN A 19 12.29 2.26 22.47
CA GLN A 19 13.28 2.52 23.52
C GLN A 19 14.23 1.31 23.72
N GLU A 20 13.77 0.09 23.46
CA GLU A 20 14.53 -1.17 23.45
C GLU A 20 15.62 -1.21 22.36
N VAL A 21 15.33 -0.86 21.11
CA VAL A 21 16.36 -0.83 20.06
C VAL A 21 17.40 0.25 20.38
N ASN A 22 16.96 1.39 20.91
CA ASN A 22 17.88 2.43 21.37
C ASN A 22 18.72 1.99 22.59
N ASP A 23 18.16 1.22 23.51
CA ASP A 23 18.88 0.72 24.69
C ASP A 23 19.82 -0.43 24.35
N ILE A 24 19.45 -1.34 23.42
CA ILE A 24 20.37 -2.37 22.92
C ILE A 24 21.45 -1.74 22.03
N PHE A 25 21.11 -0.73 21.21
CA PHE A 25 22.12 0.01 20.45
C PHE A 25 23.11 0.74 21.37
N LYS A 26 22.62 1.29 22.50
CA LYS A 26 23.50 1.81 23.55
C LYS A 26 24.39 0.70 24.13
N GLN A 27 23.86 -0.49 24.40
CA GLN A 27 24.66 -1.62 24.91
C GLN A 27 25.74 -2.06 23.91
N VAL A 28 25.41 -2.17 22.62
CA VAL A 28 26.37 -2.45 21.56
C VAL A 28 27.46 -1.36 21.50
N LEU A 29 27.06 -0.09 21.58
CA LEU A 29 28.00 1.03 21.63
C LEU A 29 28.88 1.03 22.89
N ILE A 30 28.35 0.60 24.04
CA ILE A 30 29.11 0.45 25.28
C ILE A 30 30.18 -0.62 25.06
N LEU A 31 29.81 -1.82 24.60
CA LEU A 31 30.75 -2.90 24.31
C LEU A 31 31.84 -2.48 23.30
N GLU A 32 31.44 -1.76 22.24
CA GLU A 32 32.39 -1.23 21.26
C GLU A 32 33.34 -0.20 21.88
N ASN A 33 32.82 0.71 22.70
CA ASN A 33 33.62 1.73 23.37
C ASN A 33 34.54 1.14 24.44
N ASP A 34 34.10 0.08 25.14
CA ASP A 34 34.92 -0.63 26.12
C ASP A 34 36.12 -1.30 25.42
N ALA A 35 35.90 -1.95 24.28
CA ALA A 35 36.96 -2.56 23.50
C ALA A 35 37.90 -1.51 22.88
N PHE A 36 37.36 -0.50 22.21
CA PHE A 36 38.16 0.51 21.50
C PHE A 36 38.71 1.60 22.42
N GLY A 37 38.24 1.69 23.65
CA GLY A 37 38.75 2.58 24.69
C GLY A 37 40.13 2.18 25.21
N LEU A 38 40.53 0.91 25.03
CA LEU A 38 41.88 0.43 25.35
C LEU A 38 42.95 1.17 24.53
N GLU A 39 42.64 1.45 23.26
CA GLU A 39 43.48 2.23 22.34
C GLU A 39 42.60 3.12 21.41
N PRO A 40 42.19 4.31 21.86
CA PRO A 40 41.21 5.14 21.17
C PRO A 40 41.62 5.57 19.76
N ALA A 41 42.93 5.77 19.54
CA ALA A 41 43.48 6.10 18.23
C ALA A 41 43.26 4.95 17.23
N TYR A 42 43.43 3.70 17.68
CA TYR A 42 43.20 2.52 16.86
C TYR A 42 41.71 2.26 16.63
N GLY A 43 40.87 2.45 17.66
CA GLY A 43 39.42 2.38 17.53
C GLY A 43 38.86 3.30 16.44
N LYS A 44 39.38 4.54 16.34
CA LYS A 44 39.01 5.48 15.27
C LYS A 44 39.37 4.99 13.89
N VAL A 45 40.52 4.31 13.74
CA VAL A 45 40.94 3.70 12.47
C VAL A 45 39.96 2.59 12.08
N LEU A 46 39.64 1.69 13.02
CA LEU A 46 38.69 0.60 12.76
C LEU A 46 37.29 1.10 12.40
N ARG A 47 36.85 2.23 12.96
CA ARG A 47 35.57 2.89 12.59
C ARG A 47 35.61 3.69 11.29
N GLY A 48 36.79 3.89 10.69
CA GLY A 48 36.95 4.73 9.50
C GLY A 48 36.84 6.24 9.79
N GLU A 49 37.05 6.66 11.04
CA GLU A 49 36.91 8.06 11.48
C GLU A 49 38.18 8.91 11.27
N GLY A 50 39.30 8.32 10.84
CA GLY A 50 40.53 9.04 10.52
C GLY A 50 41.75 8.14 10.41
N PHE A 51 42.84 8.70 9.86
CA PHE A 51 44.14 8.03 9.74
C PHE A 51 45.08 8.50 10.85
N VAL A 52 45.85 7.57 11.43
CA VAL A 52 46.89 7.85 12.43
C VAL A 52 48.21 7.37 11.85
N SER A 53 49.23 8.24 11.82
CA SER A 53 50.50 7.98 11.13
C SER A 53 51.42 6.98 11.83
N ASP A 54 51.22 6.74 13.14
CA ASP A 54 52.16 5.98 13.96
C ASP A 54 51.42 5.04 14.92
N ILE A 55 50.91 3.94 14.37
CA ILE A 55 50.23 2.90 15.15
C ILE A 55 51.21 1.75 15.42
N ASP A 56 51.52 1.52 16.70
CA ASP A 56 52.33 0.38 17.13
C ASP A 56 51.46 -0.87 17.32
N PHE A 57 51.46 -1.73 16.30
CA PHE A 57 50.70 -2.99 16.30
C PHE A 57 51.15 -4.00 17.35
N ASP A 58 52.40 -3.94 17.81
CA ASP A 58 52.89 -4.87 18.83
C ASP A 58 52.41 -4.48 20.22
N LEU A 59 52.47 -3.18 20.55
CA LEU A 59 51.92 -2.65 21.81
C LEU A 59 50.42 -2.95 21.95
N MET A 60 49.65 -2.76 20.86
CA MET A 60 48.22 -3.07 20.84
C MET A 60 47.98 -4.56 21.04
N ARG A 61 48.78 -5.41 20.39
CA ARG A 61 48.67 -6.86 20.51
C ARG A 61 48.85 -7.31 21.96
N GLU A 62 49.80 -6.75 22.70
CA GLU A 62 49.95 -7.07 24.12
C GLU A 62 48.75 -6.63 24.97
N LYS A 63 48.24 -5.41 24.74
CA LYS A 63 47.09 -4.89 25.48
C LYS A 63 45.83 -5.74 25.29
N TYR A 64 45.45 -6.00 24.03
CA TYR A 64 44.27 -6.82 23.74
C TYR A 64 44.45 -8.28 24.18
N LYS A 65 45.66 -8.84 24.06
CA LYS A 65 45.96 -10.19 24.56
C LYS A 65 45.77 -10.29 26.08
N GLY A 66 46.19 -9.28 26.83
CA GLY A 66 46.00 -9.22 28.29
C GLY A 66 44.53 -9.35 28.68
N VAL A 67 43.67 -8.55 28.07
CA VAL A 67 42.22 -8.55 28.36
C VAL A 67 41.55 -9.87 27.94
N LEU A 68 41.96 -10.47 26.82
CA LEU A 68 41.45 -11.77 26.40
C LEU A 68 41.84 -12.91 27.35
N LEU A 69 43.00 -12.83 28.01
CA LEU A 69 43.44 -13.81 29.01
C LEU A 69 42.66 -13.70 30.33
N GLU A 70 42.12 -12.52 30.64
CA GLU A 70 41.24 -12.28 31.80
C GLU A 70 39.84 -12.88 31.59
N GLY A 71 39.54 -13.37 30.37
CA GLY A 71 38.31 -14.10 30.06
C GLY A 71 37.16 -13.24 29.57
N ASP A 72 37.42 -11.99 29.16
CA ASP A 72 36.41 -11.14 28.53
C ASP A 72 35.91 -11.77 27.22
N LYS A 73 34.60 -11.81 27.04
CA LYS A 73 33.90 -12.36 25.87
C LYS A 73 33.38 -11.28 24.93
N ASN A 74 33.77 -10.02 25.12
CA ASN A 74 33.35 -8.93 24.25
C ASN A 74 33.83 -9.18 22.79
N PRO A 75 32.91 -9.27 21.81
CA PRO A 75 33.26 -9.57 20.41
C PRO A 75 34.18 -8.53 19.79
N PHE A 76 34.09 -7.27 20.21
CA PHE A 76 34.90 -6.19 19.65
C PHE A 76 36.37 -6.27 20.10
N ILE A 77 36.68 -6.94 21.21
CA ILE A 77 38.06 -7.18 21.67
C ILE A 77 38.73 -8.22 20.77
N TYR A 78 38.05 -9.33 20.49
CA TYR A 78 38.53 -10.32 19.52
C TYR A 78 38.70 -9.70 18.13
N LEU A 79 37.75 -8.85 17.72
CA LEU A 79 37.81 -8.12 16.46
C LEU A 79 39.04 -7.21 16.39
N ALA A 80 39.22 -6.32 17.37
CA ALA A 80 40.36 -5.41 17.44
C ALA A 80 41.68 -6.17 17.43
N TYR A 81 41.76 -7.27 18.19
CA TYR A 81 42.94 -8.13 18.23
C TYR A 81 43.23 -8.77 16.87
N GLY A 82 42.21 -9.31 16.20
CA GLY A 82 42.31 -9.88 14.85
C GLY A 82 42.83 -8.88 13.83
N PHE A 83 42.40 -7.62 13.90
CA PHE A 83 42.90 -6.58 13.00
C PHE A 83 44.39 -6.26 13.19
N THR A 84 44.97 -6.46 14.39
CA THR A 84 46.42 -6.30 14.58
C THR A 84 47.22 -7.31 13.76
N PHE A 85 46.70 -8.52 13.57
CA PHE A 85 47.27 -9.56 12.71
C PHE A 85 47.02 -9.25 11.24
N HIS A 86 45.81 -8.78 10.91
CA HIS A 86 45.43 -8.42 9.54
C HIS A 86 46.37 -7.36 8.94
N TYR A 87 46.62 -6.26 9.67
CA TYR A 87 47.52 -5.20 9.18
C TYR A 87 48.98 -5.64 9.08
N LYS A 88 49.42 -6.63 9.88
CA LYS A 88 50.72 -7.29 9.74
C LYS A 88 50.76 -8.37 8.64
N LYS A 89 49.66 -8.59 7.92
CA LYS A 89 49.50 -9.62 6.87
C LYS A 89 49.61 -11.06 7.40
N GLU A 90 49.28 -11.28 8.67
CA GLU A 90 49.18 -12.60 9.30
C GLU A 90 47.75 -13.15 9.16
N SER A 91 47.42 -13.69 7.98
CA SER A 91 46.04 -14.06 7.60
C SER A 91 45.39 -15.10 8.50
N ASP A 92 46.12 -16.15 8.89
CA ASP A 92 45.55 -17.30 9.62
C ASP A 92 45.15 -16.91 11.04
N SER A 93 46.00 -16.13 11.71
CA SER A 93 45.72 -15.58 13.04
C SER A 93 44.56 -14.58 13.00
N ALA A 94 44.54 -13.68 12.01
CA ALA A 94 43.44 -12.74 11.84
C ALA A 94 42.11 -13.47 11.63
N SER A 95 42.13 -14.49 10.77
CA SER A 95 40.99 -15.35 10.45
C SER A 95 40.40 -16.01 11.70
N TYR A 96 41.25 -16.63 12.53
CA TYR A 96 40.83 -17.25 13.78
C TYR A 96 40.12 -16.28 14.74
N TYR A 97 40.67 -15.07 14.93
CA TYR A 97 40.09 -14.10 15.85
C TYR A 97 38.81 -13.44 15.31
N PHE A 98 38.70 -13.26 13.99
CA PHE A 98 37.46 -12.79 13.38
C PHE A 98 36.33 -13.82 13.54
N GLN A 99 36.62 -15.12 13.39
CA GLN A 99 35.64 -16.18 13.68
C GLN A 99 35.23 -16.17 15.15
N LYS A 100 36.19 -16.02 16.08
CA LYS A 100 35.87 -15.91 17.51
C LYS A 100 35.01 -14.70 17.85
N ALA A 101 35.28 -13.54 17.23
CA ALA A 101 34.47 -12.34 17.40
C ALA A 101 33.00 -12.62 17.02
N SER A 102 32.78 -13.25 15.88
CA SER A 102 31.44 -13.65 15.44
C SER A 102 30.79 -14.66 16.39
N GLN A 103 31.51 -15.70 16.81
CA GLN A 103 31.01 -16.70 17.76
C GLN A 103 30.62 -16.08 19.10
N SER A 104 31.37 -15.09 19.58
CA SER A 104 31.07 -14.38 20.82
C SER A 104 29.86 -13.44 20.73
N ALA A 105 29.48 -13.01 19.53
CA ALA A 105 28.25 -12.25 19.31
C ALA A 105 26.97 -13.11 19.50
N GLY A 106 27.10 -14.44 19.36
CA GLY A 106 26.06 -15.40 19.70
C GLY A 106 24.78 -15.23 18.88
N LEU A 107 23.65 -14.98 19.54
CA LEU A 107 22.35 -14.76 18.88
C LEU A 107 22.00 -13.27 18.69
N ASP A 108 22.91 -12.36 19.04
CA ASP A 108 22.64 -10.92 18.98
C ASP A 108 22.88 -10.37 17.58
N TYR A 109 21.78 -10.23 16.83
CA TYR A 109 21.80 -9.70 15.47
C TYR A 109 22.36 -8.27 15.38
N LEU A 110 22.32 -7.46 16.44
CA LEU A 110 22.87 -6.10 16.42
C LEU A 110 24.40 -6.13 16.54
N LEU A 111 24.94 -7.06 17.32
CA LEU A 111 26.39 -7.29 17.38
C LEU A 111 26.91 -7.78 16.03
N HIS A 112 26.25 -8.76 15.41
CA HIS A 112 26.60 -9.23 14.06
C HIS A 112 26.50 -8.11 13.01
N LEU A 113 25.46 -7.29 13.06
CA LEU A 113 25.33 -6.13 12.18
C LEU A 113 26.49 -5.14 12.38
N ARG A 114 26.93 -4.92 13.62
CA ARG A 114 28.03 -4.01 13.92
C ARG A 114 29.39 -4.57 13.51
N LEU A 115 29.61 -5.88 13.68
CA LEU A 115 30.79 -6.57 13.16
C LEU A 115 30.88 -6.43 11.63
N TYR A 116 29.78 -6.70 10.92
CA TYR A 116 29.67 -6.49 9.49
C TYR A 116 30.05 -5.06 9.07
N GLN A 117 29.57 -4.04 9.79
CA GLN A 117 29.91 -2.64 9.50
C GLN A 117 31.41 -2.36 9.61
N ILE A 118 32.05 -2.86 10.66
CA ILE A 118 33.48 -2.66 10.88
C ILE A 118 34.30 -3.41 9.81
N PHE A 119 33.92 -4.64 9.45
CA PHE A 119 34.55 -5.36 8.34
C PHE A 119 34.38 -4.65 7.00
N SER A 120 33.21 -4.06 6.75
CA SER A 120 32.92 -3.31 5.53
C SER A 120 33.80 -2.07 5.41
N VAL A 121 33.91 -1.28 6.48
CA VAL A 121 34.77 -0.07 6.52
C VAL A 121 36.24 -0.42 6.24
N ASN A 122 36.72 -1.56 6.77
CA ASN A 122 38.09 -2.02 6.59
C ASN A 122 38.29 -2.92 5.36
N VAL A 123 37.25 -3.09 4.52
CA VAL A 123 37.29 -3.82 3.25
C VAL A 123 37.71 -5.30 3.40
N VAL A 124 37.33 -5.95 4.51
CA VAL A 124 37.57 -7.38 4.75
C VAL A 124 36.39 -8.21 4.22
N LYS A 125 36.39 -8.46 2.91
CA LYS A 125 35.24 -9.01 2.18
C LYS A 125 34.77 -10.39 2.65
N ASP A 126 35.69 -11.31 2.94
CA ASP A 126 35.32 -12.69 3.32
C ASP A 126 34.51 -12.71 4.62
N TYR A 127 34.95 -11.93 5.61
CA TYR A 127 34.29 -11.82 6.91
C TYR A 127 33.03 -10.97 6.86
N MET A 128 33.00 -9.97 5.97
CA MET A 128 31.79 -9.25 5.67
C MET A 128 30.69 -10.21 5.17
N ASN A 129 31.01 -11.09 4.21
CA ASN A 129 30.07 -12.11 3.71
C ASN A 129 29.70 -13.14 4.78
N TYR A 130 30.65 -13.56 5.61
CA TYR A 130 30.40 -14.47 6.72
C TYR A 130 29.37 -13.90 7.70
N GLU A 131 29.51 -12.64 8.12
CA GLU A 131 28.53 -11.98 9.00
C GLU A 131 27.14 -11.86 8.35
N LEU A 132 27.09 -11.60 7.04
CA LEU A 132 25.82 -11.60 6.31
C LEU A 132 25.13 -12.97 6.31
N GLU A 133 25.90 -14.05 6.20
CA GLU A 133 25.38 -15.42 6.31
C GLU A 133 24.88 -15.73 7.73
N GLN A 134 25.59 -15.26 8.77
CA GLN A 134 25.12 -15.39 10.15
C GLN A 134 23.81 -14.64 10.36
N LEU A 135 23.69 -13.41 9.85
CA LEU A 135 22.46 -12.63 9.95
C LEU A 135 21.26 -13.33 9.27
N ASP A 136 21.47 -13.99 8.13
CA ASP A 136 20.43 -14.78 7.46
C ASP A 136 19.96 -15.96 8.33
N LYS A 137 20.91 -16.69 8.94
CA LYS A 137 20.65 -17.82 9.84
C LYS A 137 19.95 -17.40 11.14
N LEU A 138 20.37 -16.29 11.74
CA LEU A 138 19.86 -15.80 13.02
C LEU A 138 18.36 -15.52 12.98
N LYS A 139 17.83 -15.04 11.84
CA LYS A 139 16.39 -14.82 11.64
C LYS A 139 15.56 -16.05 12.03
N TYR A 140 16.00 -17.23 11.59
CA TYR A 140 15.31 -18.50 11.86
C TYR A 140 15.53 -18.99 13.28
N MET A 141 16.75 -18.82 13.82
CA MET A 141 17.09 -19.21 15.19
C MET A 141 16.22 -18.49 16.24
N VAL A 142 15.95 -17.20 16.04
CA VAL A 142 15.07 -16.41 16.92
C VAL A 142 13.57 -16.57 16.62
N GLY A 143 13.21 -17.42 15.66
CA GLY A 143 11.83 -17.67 15.26
C GLY A 143 11.15 -16.46 14.60
N ALA A 144 11.91 -15.55 13.99
CA ALA A 144 11.37 -14.42 13.25
C ALA A 144 11.12 -14.81 11.78
N ASN A 145 10.05 -14.27 11.19
CA ASN A 145 9.84 -14.39 9.74
C ASN A 145 10.43 -13.19 8.99
N SER A 146 10.69 -12.07 9.68
CA SER A 146 11.34 -10.90 9.12
C SER A 146 12.12 -10.09 10.17
N LEU A 147 13.22 -9.47 9.74
CA LEU A 147 14.03 -8.50 10.48
C LEU A 147 14.04 -7.14 9.74
N PRO A 148 12.94 -6.36 9.83
CA PRO A 148 12.73 -5.16 9.03
C PRO A 148 13.81 -4.09 9.26
N GLU A 149 14.31 -3.95 10.48
CA GLU A 149 15.31 -2.93 10.84
C GLU A 149 16.63 -3.13 10.09
N ILE A 150 17.15 -4.36 10.10
CA ILE A 150 18.40 -4.73 9.42
C ILE A 150 18.19 -4.62 7.91
N SER A 151 17.04 -5.07 7.45
CA SER A 151 16.67 -5.04 6.05
C SER A 151 16.61 -3.61 5.49
N ILE A 152 16.03 -2.66 6.24
CA ILE A 152 16.03 -1.24 5.89
C ILE A 152 17.46 -0.69 5.82
N TYR A 153 18.30 -1.04 6.79
CA TYR A 153 19.70 -0.61 6.82
C TYR A 153 20.48 -1.11 5.60
N LEU A 154 20.41 -2.41 5.29
CA LEU A 154 21.06 -3.01 4.12
C LEU A 154 20.56 -2.39 2.81
N ASN A 155 19.27 -2.06 2.73
CA ASN A 155 18.72 -1.35 1.59
C ASN A 155 19.29 0.07 1.44
N ILE A 156 19.54 0.80 2.52
CA ILE A 156 20.22 2.10 2.49
C ILE A 156 21.67 1.92 2.00
N LEU A 157 22.41 0.97 2.57
CA LEU A 157 23.78 0.66 2.16
C LEU A 157 23.86 0.27 0.68
N ALA A 158 22.91 -0.51 0.18
CA ALA A 158 22.87 -0.88 -1.22
C ALA A 158 22.75 0.34 -2.14
N ILE A 159 21.91 1.30 -1.76
CA ILE A 159 21.75 2.56 -2.53
C ILE A 159 23.05 3.38 -2.49
N GLU A 160 23.77 3.37 -1.38
CA GLU A 160 25.06 4.05 -1.25
C GLU A 160 26.16 3.37 -2.09
N ASN A 161 26.28 2.05 -2.00
CA ASN A 161 27.19 1.26 -2.83
C ASN A 161 26.93 1.49 -4.32
N TYR A 162 25.66 1.55 -4.71
CA TYR A 162 25.27 1.88 -6.09
C TYR A 162 25.74 3.29 -6.50
N LYS A 163 25.56 4.31 -5.64
CA LYS A 163 26.05 5.67 -5.90
C LYS A 163 27.57 5.72 -6.04
N ASN A 164 28.28 4.88 -5.29
CA ASN A 164 29.74 4.74 -5.33
C ASN A 164 30.23 3.86 -6.50
N LYS A 165 29.33 3.43 -7.41
CA LYS A 165 29.59 2.55 -8.56
C LYS A 165 29.96 1.10 -8.19
N ASN A 166 29.73 0.66 -6.96
CA ASN A 166 29.87 -0.73 -6.52
C ASN A 166 28.56 -1.49 -6.76
N VAL A 167 28.28 -1.83 -8.03
CA VAL A 167 26.99 -2.41 -8.44
C VAL A 167 26.73 -3.79 -7.83
N ASP A 168 27.73 -4.66 -7.79
CA ASP A 168 27.54 -6.05 -7.31
C ASP A 168 27.28 -6.10 -5.80
N GLU A 169 28.00 -5.30 -5.01
CA GLU A 169 27.75 -5.14 -3.57
C GLU A 169 26.38 -4.52 -3.29
N ALA A 170 25.90 -3.62 -4.17
CA ALA A 170 24.54 -3.09 -4.06
C ALA A 170 23.47 -4.17 -4.25
N PHE A 171 23.62 -5.05 -5.25
CA PHE A 171 22.69 -6.17 -5.44
C PHE A 171 22.78 -7.20 -4.31
N ALA A 172 23.99 -7.54 -3.84
CA ALA A 172 24.17 -8.46 -2.72
C ALA A 172 23.42 -7.96 -1.46
N ASN A 173 23.58 -6.69 -1.12
CA ASN A 173 22.89 -6.07 0.01
C ASN A 173 21.37 -6.04 -0.18
N LEU A 174 20.86 -5.77 -1.39
CA LEU A 174 19.41 -5.80 -1.65
C LEU A 174 18.82 -7.20 -1.56
N LEU A 175 19.52 -8.21 -2.09
CA LEU A 175 19.05 -9.59 -2.03
C LEU A 175 19.01 -10.09 -0.60
N LEU A 176 20.04 -9.77 0.19
CA LEU A 176 20.05 -10.11 1.60
C LEU A 176 18.97 -9.35 2.36
N ALA A 177 18.80 -8.06 2.11
CA ALA A 177 17.74 -7.28 2.72
C ALA A 177 16.35 -7.90 2.42
N ASN A 178 16.13 -8.35 1.19
CA ASN A 178 14.92 -9.09 0.81
C ASN A 178 14.81 -10.48 1.47
N LYS A 179 15.91 -11.18 1.75
CA LYS A 179 15.87 -12.43 2.52
C LYS A 179 15.52 -12.19 3.99
N LEU A 180 16.05 -11.12 4.58
CA LEU A 180 15.80 -10.74 5.96
C LEU A 180 14.40 -10.18 6.16
N ASP A 181 13.85 -9.45 5.19
CA ASP A 181 12.46 -8.99 5.21
C ASP A 181 11.82 -9.14 3.81
N PRO A 182 11.30 -10.34 3.49
CA PRO A 182 10.70 -10.63 2.19
C PRO A 182 9.38 -9.89 1.96
N PHE A 183 8.83 -9.26 3.00
CA PHE A 183 7.57 -8.51 2.95
C PHE A 183 7.81 -7.02 2.67
N ASN A 184 9.06 -6.59 2.56
CA ASN A 184 9.39 -5.19 2.30
C ASN A 184 9.36 -4.83 0.80
N PHE A 185 8.23 -4.27 0.39
CA PHE A 185 7.99 -3.81 -0.98
C PHE A 185 9.05 -2.83 -1.51
N GLN A 186 9.65 -2.01 -0.66
CA GLN A 186 10.64 -1.03 -1.09
C GLN A 186 11.90 -1.70 -1.63
N ILE A 187 12.28 -2.84 -1.08
CA ILE A 187 13.49 -3.56 -1.45
C ILE A 187 13.31 -4.22 -2.81
N VAL A 188 12.19 -4.91 -3.01
CA VAL A 188 11.86 -5.51 -4.33
C VAL A 188 11.76 -4.44 -5.41
N ASN A 189 11.18 -3.27 -5.11
CA ASN A 189 11.17 -2.14 -6.03
C ASN A 189 12.58 -1.66 -6.37
N ASN A 190 13.48 -1.57 -5.39
CA ASN A 190 14.85 -1.14 -5.61
C ASN A 190 15.62 -2.18 -6.46
N ILE A 191 15.43 -3.48 -6.20
CA ILE A 191 15.97 -4.56 -7.03
C ILE A 191 15.48 -4.41 -8.48
N LEU A 192 14.18 -4.22 -8.68
CA LEU A 192 13.59 -4.04 -10.02
C LEU A 192 14.16 -2.80 -10.72
N ASN A 193 14.22 -1.66 -10.03
CA ASN A 193 14.67 -0.40 -10.61
C ASN A 193 16.16 -0.45 -10.98
N LEU A 194 17.02 -0.99 -10.11
CA LEU A 194 18.44 -1.11 -10.40
C LEU A 194 18.70 -2.17 -11.48
N SER A 195 17.99 -3.30 -11.46
CA SER A 195 18.15 -4.34 -12.48
C SER A 195 17.78 -3.87 -13.88
N LEU A 196 16.73 -3.05 -14.02
CA LEU A 196 16.37 -2.43 -15.28
C LEU A 196 17.42 -1.42 -15.77
N LYS A 197 18.00 -0.62 -14.86
CA LYS A 197 19.06 0.35 -15.20
C LYS A 197 20.35 -0.32 -15.66
N GLU A 198 20.77 -1.35 -14.93
CA GLU A 198 22.01 -2.09 -15.18
C GLU A 198 21.84 -3.25 -16.17
N ARG A 199 20.63 -3.44 -16.74
CA ARG A 199 20.27 -4.52 -17.68
C ARG A 199 20.52 -5.94 -17.15
N LYS A 200 20.43 -6.13 -15.83
CA LYS A 200 20.57 -7.45 -15.18
C LYS A 200 19.22 -8.17 -15.11
N PHE A 201 18.83 -8.81 -16.22
CA PHE A 201 17.48 -9.40 -16.35
C PHE A 201 17.21 -10.59 -15.41
N GLU A 202 18.24 -11.23 -14.86
CA GLU A 202 18.10 -12.26 -13.83
C GLU A 202 17.38 -11.74 -12.56
N TYR A 203 17.66 -10.50 -12.15
CA TYR A 203 17.05 -9.92 -10.95
C TYR A 203 15.67 -9.34 -11.20
N THR A 204 15.32 -9.02 -12.46
CA THR A 204 13.96 -8.55 -12.79
C THR A 204 12.96 -9.70 -12.70
N SER A 205 13.30 -10.89 -13.21
CA SER A 205 12.42 -12.06 -13.08
C SER A 205 12.22 -12.46 -11.61
N PHE A 206 13.29 -12.39 -10.80
CA PHE A 206 13.23 -12.56 -9.35
C PHE A 206 12.30 -11.53 -8.69
N ALA A 207 12.47 -10.24 -8.98
CA ALA A 207 11.62 -9.21 -8.40
C ALA A 207 10.14 -9.41 -8.78
N LEU A 208 9.87 -9.77 -10.04
CA LEU A 208 8.53 -10.06 -10.56
C LEU A 208 7.87 -11.25 -9.85
N SER A 209 8.60 -12.34 -9.60
CA SER A 209 8.06 -13.50 -8.88
C SER A 209 7.72 -13.15 -7.42
N ARG A 210 8.53 -12.29 -6.78
CA ARG A 210 8.27 -11.84 -5.41
C ARG A 210 7.01 -10.97 -5.28
N TYR A 211 6.63 -10.21 -6.32
CA TYR A 211 5.36 -9.49 -6.28
C TYR A 211 4.14 -10.40 -6.13
N LYS A 212 4.19 -11.63 -6.65
CA LYS A 212 3.11 -12.61 -6.47
C LYS A 212 2.94 -12.98 -4.99
N ASN A 213 4.03 -13.05 -4.24
CA ASN A 213 4.01 -13.42 -2.83
C ASN A 213 3.47 -12.29 -1.94
N TYR A 214 3.53 -11.03 -2.36
CA TYR A 214 2.90 -9.92 -1.61
C TYR A 214 1.38 -10.06 -1.53
N PHE A 215 0.73 -10.63 -2.54
CA PHE A 215 -0.71 -10.91 -2.48
C PHE A 215 -1.05 -12.05 -1.51
N LYS A 216 -0.06 -12.80 -1.00
CA LYS A 216 -0.24 -13.79 0.07
C LYS A 216 -0.13 -13.17 1.47
N ASP A 217 0.44 -11.97 1.63
CA ASP A 217 0.54 -11.28 2.94
C ASP A 217 -0.80 -10.61 3.31
N GLU A 218 -1.35 -11.00 4.46
CA GLU A 218 -2.61 -10.47 4.99
C GLU A 218 -2.59 -8.94 5.18
N ILE A 219 -1.48 -8.37 5.65
CA ILE A 219 -1.39 -6.91 5.84
C ILE A 219 -1.51 -6.19 4.50
N LEU A 220 -0.81 -6.69 3.49
CA LEU A 220 -0.83 -6.09 2.16
C LEU A 220 -2.20 -6.27 1.48
N LYS A 221 -2.89 -7.40 1.71
CA LYS A 221 -4.30 -7.56 1.29
C LYS A 221 -5.18 -6.46 1.88
N PHE A 222 -5.10 -6.19 3.19
CA PHE A 222 -5.88 -5.13 3.83
C PHE A 222 -5.52 -3.73 3.31
N ILE A 223 -4.23 -3.42 3.14
CA ILE A 223 -3.77 -2.15 2.57
C ILE A 223 -4.28 -1.98 1.14
N PHE A 224 -4.21 -3.03 0.33
CA PHE A 224 -4.70 -3.02 -1.04
C PHE A 224 -6.20 -2.75 -1.08
N VAL A 225 -7.01 -3.47 -0.30
CA VAL A 225 -8.45 -3.26 -0.20
C VAL A 225 -8.76 -1.82 0.25
N PHE A 226 -8.06 -1.33 1.27
CA PHE A 226 -8.18 0.05 1.73
C PHE A 226 -7.94 1.06 0.60
N ASN A 227 -6.86 0.88 -0.16
CA ASN A 227 -6.51 1.78 -1.25
C ASN A 227 -7.47 1.68 -2.43
N VAL A 228 -8.03 0.50 -2.71
CA VAL A 228 -9.11 0.32 -3.69
C VAL A 228 -10.39 1.05 -3.26
N LEU A 229 -10.80 0.93 -1.99
CA LEU A 229 -11.98 1.64 -1.46
C LEU A 229 -11.77 3.16 -1.50
N LYS A 230 -10.59 3.62 -1.09
CA LYS A 230 -10.19 5.03 -1.15
C LYS A 230 -10.23 5.55 -2.59
N PHE A 231 -9.67 4.79 -3.54
CA PHE A 231 -9.70 5.11 -4.98
C PHE A 231 -11.15 5.21 -5.47
N LEU A 232 -11.96 4.20 -5.19
CA LEU A 232 -13.35 4.11 -5.65
C LEU A 232 -14.16 5.33 -5.19
N ARG A 233 -13.99 5.76 -3.93
CA ARG A 233 -14.64 6.95 -3.38
C ARG A 233 -14.31 8.22 -4.17
N TYR A 234 -13.02 8.50 -4.39
CA TYR A 234 -12.62 9.70 -5.13
C TYR A 234 -13.02 9.62 -6.60
N PHE A 235 -12.90 8.45 -7.19
CA PHE A 235 -13.24 8.20 -8.59
C PHE A 235 -14.72 8.48 -8.88
N ILE A 236 -15.64 7.99 -8.03
CA ILE A 236 -17.08 8.27 -8.15
C ILE A 236 -17.36 9.78 -8.11
N LEU A 237 -16.75 10.50 -7.16
CA LEU A 237 -16.94 11.94 -6.99
C LEU A 237 -16.42 12.72 -8.22
N ILE A 238 -15.22 12.38 -8.67
CA ILE A 238 -14.57 13.05 -9.81
C ILE A 238 -15.38 12.84 -11.10
N ILE A 239 -15.86 11.62 -11.35
CA ILE A 239 -16.75 11.36 -12.49
C ILE A 239 -18.02 12.19 -12.42
N PHE A 240 -18.66 12.25 -11.25
CA PHE A 240 -19.87 13.07 -11.07
C PHE A 240 -19.61 14.55 -11.37
N ILE A 241 -18.51 15.11 -10.86
CA ILE A 241 -18.09 16.48 -11.14
C ILE A 241 -17.94 16.69 -12.65
N PHE A 242 -17.23 15.80 -13.34
CA PHE A 242 -16.97 15.96 -14.77
C PHE A 242 -18.25 15.87 -15.63
N TYR A 243 -19.13 14.90 -15.37
CA TYR A 243 -20.42 14.83 -16.06
C TYR A 243 -21.27 16.07 -15.79
N THR A 244 -21.27 16.57 -14.56
CA THR A 244 -22.00 17.80 -14.20
C THR A 244 -21.46 19.00 -14.96
N VAL A 245 -20.14 19.16 -15.07
CA VAL A 245 -19.50 20.22 -15.87
C VAL A 245 -19.89 20.13 -17.35
N VAL A 246 -19.83 18.93 -17.96
CA VAL A 246 -20.18 18.79 -19.37
C VAL A 246 -21.66 19.08 -19.61
N PHE A 247 -22.54 18.61 -18.72
CA PHE A 247 -23.98 18.84 -18.85
C PHE A 247 -24.40 20.27 -18.53
N THR A 248 -23.70 20.97 -17.63
CA THR A 248 -23.90 22.40 -17.42
C THR A 248 -23.55 23.18 -18.68
N PHE A 249 -22.36 22.98 -19.25
CA PHE A 249 -21.98 23.61 -20.52
C PHE A 249 -22.95 23.28 -21.67
N LYS A 250 -23.39 22.03 -21.78
CA LYS A 250 -24.33 21.61 -22.84
C LYS A 250 -25.72 22.24 -22.70
N ASN A 251 -26.17 22.53 -21.49
CA ASN A 251 -27.53 23.03 -21.24
C ASN A 251 -27.59 24.51 -20.81
N ILE A 252 -26.46 25.21 -20.73
CA ILE A 252 -26.40 26.61 -20.29
C ILE A 252 -27.22 27.56 -21.16
N ASP A 253 -27.26 27.34 -22.48
CA ASP A 253 -28.07 28.14 -23.39
C ASP A 253 -29.57 28.00 -23.09
N LYS A 254 -30.03 26.77 -22.80
CA LYS A 254 -31.43 26.49 -22.45
C LYS A 254 -31.80 27.17 -21.14
N TYR A 255 -30.87 27.20 -20.19
CA TYR A 255 -31.04 27.87 -18.91
C TYR A 255 -31.22 29.39 -19.07
N PHE A 256 -30.37 30.05 -19.85
CA PHE A 256 -30.54 31.48 -20.12
C PHE A 256 -31.84 31.78 -20.89
N TYR A 257 -32.23 30.92 -21.84
CA TYR A 257 -33.50 31.08 -22.55
C TYR A 257 -34.71 30.86 -21.63
N PHE A 258 -34.65 29.91 -20.70
CA PHE A 258 -35.68 29.70 -19.68
C PHE A 258 -35.90 30.97 -18.85
N PHE A 259 -34.81 31.57 -18.33
CA PHE A 259 -34.88 32.83 -17.57
C PHE A 259 -35.41 33.99 -18.41
N LYS A 260 -35.02 34.05 -19.69
CA LYS A 260 -35.51 35.07 -20.63
C LYS A 260 -37.03 35.00 -20.80
N ARG A 261 -37.59 33.80 -20.98
CA ARG A 261 -38.97 33.59 -21.42
C ARG A 261 -39.98 33.43 -20.27
N TYR A 262 -39.61 32.70 -19.22
CA TYR A 262 -40.57 32.26 -18.20
C TYR A 262 -40.49 33.05 -16.88
N MET A 263 -39.43 33.82 -16.64
CA MET A 263 -39.36 34.68 -15.46
C MET A 263 -40.24 35.92 -15.64
N LYS A 264 -41.35 35.96 -14.89
CA LYS A 264 -42.36 37.04 -14.89
C LYS A 264 -41.90 38.37 -14.28
N LEU A 265 -40.61 38.52 -13.93
CA LEU A 265 -40.06 39.77 -13.39
C LEU A 265 -40.00 40.86 -14.48
N LYS A 266 -40.41 42.09 -14.14
CA LYS A 266 -40.29 43.31 -14.97
C LYS A 266 -38.83 43.83 -14.96
N LEU A 267 -37.91 43.04 -15.49
CA LEU A 267 -36.48 43.39 -15.60
C LEU A 267 -36.03 43.46 -17.06
N LEU A 268 -35.04 44.30 -17.35
CA LEU A 268 -34.38 44.39 -18.67
C LEU A 268 -33.66 43.08 -19.00
N PHE A 269 -33.41 42.82 -20.29
CA PHE A 269 -32.81 41.59 -20.77
C PHE A 269 -31.47 41.26 -20.08
N ASN A 270 -30.56 42.24 -20.04
CA ASN A 270 -29.24 42.06 -19.43
C ASN A 270 -29.35 41.79 -17.92
N GLN A 271 -30.35 42.37 -17.24
CA GLN A 271 -30.59 42.15 -15.81
C GLN A 271 -31.08 40.72 -15.53
N LYS A 272 -31.94 40.16 -16.38
CA LYS A 272 -32.37 38.75 -16.24
C LYS A 272 -31.22 37.76 -16.46
N VAL A 273 -30.35 38.03 -17.43
CA VAL A 273 -29.15 37.21 -17.69
C VAL A 273 -28.17 37.31 -16.53
N PHE A 274 -27.93 38.52 -16.02
CA PHE A 274 -27.08 38.75 -14.86
C PHE A 274 -27.60 38.02 -13.63
N LEU A 275 -28.91 38.10 -13.36
CA LEU A 275 -29.56 37.36 -12.27
C LEU A 275 -29.40 35.85 -12.44
N ALA A 276 -29.54 35.32 -13.66
CA ALA A 276 -29.36 33.90 -13.94
C ALA A 276 -27.92 33.42 -13.66
N ILE A 277 -26.91 34.24 -13.97
CA ILE A 277 -25.50 33.98 -13.62
C ILE A 277 -25.31 34.01 -12.10
N LEU A 278 -25.86 35.03 -11.44
CA LEU A 278 -25.75 35.20 -9.99
C LEU A 278 -26.36 34.01 -9.24
N ILE A 279 -27.53 33.53 -9.68
CA ILE A 279 -28.15 32.31 -9.15
C ILE A 279 -27.22 31.12 -9.35
N LEU A 280 -26.69 30.89 -10.55
CA LEU A 280 -25.81 29.74 -10.81
C LEU A 280 -24.52 29.78 -9.98
N LEU A 281 -23.99 30.98 -9.69
CA LEU A 281 -22.77 31.19 -8.92
C LEU A 281 -23.02 31.39 -7.41
N LEU A 282 -24.27 31.37 -6.95
CA LEU A 282 -24.65 31.69 -5.57
C LEU A 282 -23.87 30.86 -4.52
N PRO A 283 -23.67 29.53 -4.68
CA PRO A 283 -22.90 28.77 -3.70
C PRO A 283 -21.42 29.17 -3.64
N LEU A 284 -20.81 29.57 -4.76
CA LEU A 284 -19.43 30.06 -4.80
C LEU A 284 -19.31 31.43 -4.12
N ILE A 285 -20.28 32.32 -4.33
CA ILE A 285 -20.33 33.64 -3.70
C ILE A 285 -20.45 33.51 -2.18
N LEU A 286 -21.27 32.57 -1.71
CA LEU A 286 -21.46 32.28 -0.28
C LEU A 286 -20.32 31.46 0.34
N GLN A 287 -19.25 31.18 -0.42
CA GLN A 287 -18.12 30.34 0.00
C GLN A 287 -18.56 28.96 0.52
N ILE A 288 -19.67 28.45 0.00
CA ILE A 288 -20.17 27.11 0.31
C ILE A 288 -19.24 26.11 -0.39
N ASN A 289 -19.07 24.93 0.22
CA ASN A 289 -18.21 23.87 -0.30
C ASN A 289 -18.46 23.60 -1.80
N VAL A 290 -17.38 23.51 -2.57
CA VAL A 290 -17.39 23.31 -4.03
C VAL A 290 -18.20 22.07 -4.45
N ILE A 291 -18.25 21.02 -3.63
CA ILE A 291 -19.06 19.83 -3.91
C ILE A 291 -20.56 20.17 -3.93
N ILE A 292 -21.03 21.00 -2.99
CA ILE A 292 -22.42 21.43 -2.89
C ILE A 292 -22.81 22.25 -4.12
N TRP A 293 -21.88 23.01 -4.69
CA TRP A 293 -22.11 23.76 -5.94
C TRP A 293 -22.50 22.84 -7.10
N PHE A 294 -21.85 21.67 -7.25
CA PHE A 294 -22.22 20.72 -8.31
C PHE A 294 -23.62 20.14 -8.13
N PHE A 295 -23.99 19.77 -6.90
CA PHE A 295 -25.35 19.33 -6.60
C PHE A 295 -26.39 20.42 -6.91
N TYR A 296 -26.09 21.66 -6.51
CA TYR A 296 -26.94 22.82 -6.79
C TYR A 296 -27.11 23.07 -8.30
N ALA A 297 -26.02 23.01 -9.06
CA ALA A 297 -26.05 23.14 -10.52
C ALA A 297 -26.91 22.04 -11.17
N VAL A 298 -26.83 20.80 -10.66
CA VAL A 298 -27.70 19.71 -11.10
C VAL A 298 -29.17 20.03 -10.82
N ILE A 299 -29.56 20.49 -9.63
CA ILE A 299 -30.98 20.82 -9.31
C ILE A 299 -31.54 21.79 -10.34
N ILE A 300 -30.83 22.89 -10.56
CA ILE A 300 -31.30 23.98 -11.40
C ILE A 300 -31.46 23.54 -12.85
N LEU A 301 -30.53 22.73 -13.33
CA LEU A 301 -30.48 22.35 -14.73
C LEU A 301 -31.21 21.05 -15.04
N PHE A 302 -31.54 20.23 -14.02
CA PHE A 302 -32.19 18.94 -14.20
C PHE A 302 -33.49 19.01 -15.03
N PRO A 303 -34.38 20.00 -14.87
CA PRO A 303 -35.57 20.11 -15.73
C PRO A 303 -35.23 20.24 -17.22
N LEU A 304 -34.08 20.84 -17.54
CA LEU A 304 -33.60 21.14 -18.89
C LEU A 304 -32.82 19.98 -19.54
N TYR A 305 -32.44 18.98 -18.73
CA TYR A 305 -31.71 17.80 -19.18
C TYR A 305 -32.56 16.87 -20.06
N GLU A 306 -31.91 16.25 -21.02
CA GLU A 306 -32.51 15.20 -21.85
C GLU A 306 -32.73 13.90 -21.04
N LYS A 307 -33.62 13.02 -21.51
CA LYS A 307 -33.93 11.74 -20.82
C LYS A 307 -32.68 10.92 -20.49
N LYS A 308 -31.72 10.82 -21.43
CA LYS A 308 -30.46 10.10 -21.24
C LYS A 308 -29.54 10.78 -20.22
N GLU A 309 -29.47 12.11 -20.23
CA GLU A 309 -28.67 12.90 -19.27
C GLU A 309 -29.21 12.73 -17.84
N LYS A 310 -30.54 12.78 -17.69
CA LYS A 310 -31.23 12.50 -16.42
C LYS A 310 -30.87 11.11 -15.89
N MET A 311 -30.96 10.08 -16.73
CA MET A 311 -30.61 8.71 -16.32
C MET A 311 -29.16 8.60 -15.84
N ILE A 312 -28.21 9.21 -16.56
CA ILE A 312 -26.78 9.17 -16.20
C ILE A 312 -26.52 9.90 -14.89
N ILE A 313 -27.02 11.13 -14.73
CA ILE A 313 -26.86 11.92 -13.49
C ILE A 313 -27.51 11.20 -12.31
N SER A 314 -28.71 10.66 -12.47
CA SER A 314 -29.39 9.91 -11.41
C SER A 314 -28.60 8.67 -11.00
N PHE A 315 -28.00 7.95 -11.95
CA PHE A 315 -27.12 6.82 -11.65
C PHE A 315 -25.85 7.24 -10.90
N LEU A 316 -25.22 8.35 -11.30
CA LEU A 316 -24.03 8.88 -10.60
C LEU A 316 -24.37 9.35 -9.17
N ILE A 317 -25.53 9.97 -8.96
CA ILE A 317 -26.02 10.32 -7.62
C ILE A 317 -26.26 9.06 -6.78
N LEU A 318 -26.81 7.99 -7.38
CA LEU A 318 -26.95 6.70 -6.71
C LEU A 318 -25.59 6.12 -6.29
N LEU A 319 -24.54 6.24 -7.14
CA LEU A 319 -23.19 5.81 -6.74
C LEU A 319 -22.63 6.65 -5.59
N ILE A 320 -22.91 7.96 -5.54
CA ILE A 320 -22.51 8.82 -4.43
C ILE A 320 -23.20 8.39 -3.12
N PHE A 321 -24.42 7.85 -3.18
CA PHE A 321 -25.10 7.30 -2.01
C PHE A 321 -24.34 6.13 -1.36
N PHE A 322 -23.54 5.39 -2.13
CA PHE A 322 -22.68 4.32 -1.60
C PHE A 322 -21.38 4.83 -0.97
N ILE A 323 -20.99 6.09 -1.17
CA ILE A 323 -19.75 6.65 -0.60
C ILE A 323 -19.69 6.54 0.94
N PRO A 324 -20.73 6.89 1.71
CA PRO A 324 -20.76 6.66 3.15
C PRO A 324 -20.48 5.21 3.56
N PHE A 325 -21.00 4.24 2.81
CA PHE A 325 -20.79 2.81 3.08
C PHE A 325 -19.34 2.41 2.79
N ILE A 326 -18.81 2.80 1.61
CA ILE A 326 -17.40 2.60 1.24
C ILE A 326 -16.48 3.21 2.30
N TYR A 327 -16.82 4.40 2.79
CA TYR A 327 -16.06 5.09 3.82
C TYR A 327 -16.11 4.36 5.17
N ARG A 328 -17.27 3.86 5.59
CA ARG A 328 -17.35 3.07 6.83
C ARG A 328 -16.45 1.84 6.75
N LEU A 329 -16.47 1.13 5.62
CA LEU A 329 -15.55 0.02 5.37
C LEU A 329 -14.08 0.47 5.41
N GLU A 330 -13.73 1.56 4.74
CA GLU A 330 -12.39 2.16 4.76
C GLU A 330 -11.92 2.48 6.18
N SER A 331 -12.77 3.15 6.97
CA SER A 331 -12.46 3.55 8.35
C SER A 331 -12.27 2.34 9.28
N HIS A 332 -13.01 1.26 9.01
CA HIS A 332 -12.86 0.00 9.72
C HIS A 332 -11.48 -0.62 9.46
N ILE A 333 -11.00 -0.56 8.21
CA ILE A 333 -9.65 -1.03 7.87
C ILE A 333 -8.58 -0.17 8.52
N ILE A 334 -8.69 1.16 8.45
CA ILE A 334 -7.71 2.06 9.07
C ILE A 334 -7.60 1.82 10.57
N GLY A 335 -8.75 1.66 11.25
CA GLY A 335 -8.78 1.35 12.69
C GLY A 335 -7.87 0.17 12.99
N HIS A 336 -8.07 -0.96 12.30
CA HIS A 336 -7.32 -2.18 12.57
C HIS A 336 -5.83 -2.17 12.15
N LEU A 337 -5.40 -1.18 11.36
CA LEU A 337 -3.98 -0.96 11.01
C LEU A 337 -3.23 -0.13 12.06
N ASN A 338 -3.91 0.40 13.07
CA ASN A 338 -3.28 1.14 14.18
C ASN A 338 -2.47 0.16 15.06
N PRO A 339 -1.23 0.50 15.46
CA PRO A 339 -0.38 -0.35 16.30
C PRO A 339 -0.97 -0.72 17.67
N LYS A 340 -2.06 -0.07 18.09
CA LYS A 340 -2.78 -0.39 19.34
C LYS A 340 -3.84 -1.47 19.20
N ASP A 341 -4.21 -1.87 17.98
CA ASP A 341 -5.30 -2.79 17.71
C ASP A 341 -4.86 -4.26 17.59
N ASN A 342 -5.78 -5.17 17.92
CA ASN A 342 -5.56 -6.63 17.97
C ASN A 342 -4.86 -7.15 16.71
N ILE A 343 -5.34 -6.76 15.53
CA ILE A 343 -4.85 -7.24 14.23
C ILE A 343 -3.39 -6.85 14.00
N SER A 344 -3.04 -5.60 14.31
CA SER A 344 -1.65 -5.14 14.20
C SER A 344 -0.70 -5.94 15.10
N VAL A 345 -1.15 -6.28 16.30
CA VAL A 345 -0.36 -7.02 17.29
C VAL A 345 -0.21 -8.48 16.85
N ILE A 346 -1.31 -9.12 16.43
CA ILE A 346 -1.31 -10.49 15.90
C ILE A 346 -0.32 -10.62 14.74
N LEU A 347 -0.36 -9.69 13.79
CA LEU A 347 0.51 -9.73 12.61
C LEU A 347 1.97 -9.40 12.95
N LYS A 348 2.22 -8.57 13.97
CA LYS A 348 3.58 -8.36 14.49
C LYS A 348 4.13 -9.65 15.08
N VAL A 349 3.35 -10.36 15.91
CA VAL A 349 3.77 -11.65 16.50
C VAL A 349 4.13 -12.66 15.42
N GLU A 350 3.36 -12.72 14.33
CA GLU A 350 3.67 -13.61 13.22
C GLU A 350 5.06 -13.32 12.62
N ASN A 351 5.45 -12.06 12.52
CA ASN A 351 6.65 -11.66 11.80
C ASN A 351 7.89 -11.43 12.67
N SER A 352 7.73 -11.04 13.94
CA SER A 352 8.82 -10.65 14.83
C SER A 352 9.41 -11.83 15.63
N TYR A 353 10.57 -11.59 16.22
CA TYR A 353 11.15 -12.47 17.26
C TYR A 353 10.43 -12.27 18.61
N TRP A 354 10.87 -13.01 19.64
CA TRP A 354 10.44 -12.83 21.02
C TRP A 354 10.61 -11.38 21.50
N ASN A 355 9.51 -10.73 21.89
CA ASN A 355 9.55 -9.35 22.35
C ASN A 355 8.62 -9.15 23.56
N THR A 356 9.18 -8.67 24.68
CA THR A 356 8.48 -8.49 25.95
C THR A 356 7.49 -7.32 25.92
N LYS A 357 7.76 -6.24 25.19
CA LYS A 357 6.80 -5.16 24.97
C LYS A 357 5.59 -5.60 24.15
N LEU A 358 5.80 -6.46 23.15
CA LEU A 358 4.72 -7.08 22.37
C LEU A 358 3.88 -7.97 23.28
N LEU A 359 4.51 -8.75 24.16
CA LEU A 359 3.82 -9.54 25.18
C LEU A 359 3.01 -8.66 26.13
N ASN A 360 3.59 -7.58 26.67
CA ASN A 360 2.90 -6.63 27.54
C ASN A 360 1.71 -5.98 26.83
N LYS A 361 1.86 -5.68 25.53
CA LYS A 361 0.76 -5.16 24.74
C LYS A 361 -0.36 -6.18 24.57
N ILE A 362 -0.04 -7.44 24.29
CA ILE A 362 -1.03 -8.53 24.25
C ILE A 362 -1.72 -8.68 25.61
N ASN A 363 -0.98 -8.62 26.72
CA ASN A 363 -1.56 -8.67 28.07
C ASN A 363 -2.57 -7.55 28.30
N SER A 364 -2.23 -6.30 27.95
CA SER A 364 -3.16 -5.17 28.07
C SER A 364 -4.45 -5.35 27.26
N LEU A 365 -4.36 -5.96 26.07
CA LEU A 365 -5.53 -6.24 25.23
C LEU A 365 -6.36 -7.41 25.78
N LEU A 366 -5.72 -8.39 26.40
CA LEU A 366 -6.37 -9.50 27.08
C LEU A 366 -6.99 -9.09 28.42
N GLU A 367 -6.52 -8.04 29.09
CA GLU A 367 -7.22 -7.47 30.26
C GLU A 367 -8.62 -6.97 29.87
N GLU A 368 -8.73 -6.32 28.71
CA GLU A 368 -10.02 -5.90 28.15
C GLU A 368 -10.81 -7.06 27.53
N GLN A 369 -10.12 -8.08 27.01
CA GLN A 369 -10.70 -9.18 26.22
C GLN A 369 -10.11 -10.55 26.62
N PRO A 370 -10.38 -11.04 27.84
CA PRO A 370 -9.64 -12.16 28.44
C PRO A 370 -9.76 -13.49 27.68
N TYR A 371 -10.80 -13.64 26.86
CA TYR A 371 -11.09 -14.86 26.10
C TYR A 371 -11.01 -14.64 24.58
N ASN A 372 -10.23 -13.65 24.13
CA ASN A 372 -9.97 -13.44 22.72
C ASN A 372 -9.03 -14.52 22.17
N THR A 373 -9.59 -15.44 21.41
CA THR A 373 -8.90 -16.59 20.80
C THR A 373 -7.68 -16.20 20.00
N ALA A 374 -7.79 -15.15 19.18
CA ALA A 374 -6.70 -14.72 18.31
C ALA A 374 -5.52 -14.18 19.14
N LEU A 375 -5.81 -13.37 20.16
CA LEU A 375 -4.79 -12.85 21.08
C LEU A 375 -4.15 -13.94 21.93
N LEU A 376 -4.93 -14.89 22.45
CA LEU A 376 -4.40 -16.05 23.20
C LEU A 376 -3.49 -16.91 22.32
N PHE A 377 -3.87 -17.15 21.07
CA PHE A 377 -3.06 -17.91 20.11
C PHE A 377 -1.75 -17.19 19.82
N SER A 378 -1.81 -15.88 19.55
CA SER A 378 -0.61 -15.06 19.36
C SER A 378 0.26 -15.02 20.61
N LYS A 379 -0.32 -14.96 21.82
CA LYS A 379 0.44 -14.99 23.08
C LYS A 379 1.19 -16.31 23.25
N GLY A 380 0.52 -17.45 23.03
CA GLY A 380 1.14 -18.77 23.10
C GLY A 380 2.28 -18.92 22.09
N LYS A 381 2.08 -18.43 20.86
CA LYS A 381 3.12 -18.40 19.83
C LYS A 381 4.33 -17.56 20.24
N LEU A 382 4.08 -16.38 20.84
CA LEU A 382 5.13 -15.51 21.32
C LEU A 382 5.92 -16.20 22.44
N TYR A 383 5.27 -16.78 23.45
CA TYR A 383 5.95 -17.56 24.50
C TYR A 383 6.80 -18.69 23.93
N LYS A 384 6.31 -19.41 22.92
CA LYS A 384 7.09 -20.43 22.23
C LYS A 384 8.37 -19.83 21.66
N LYS A 385 8.30 -18.69 20.95
CA LYS A 385 9.48 -18.00 20.38
C LYS A 385 10.50 -17.56 21.44
N GLY A 386 10.09 -17.42 22.69
CA GLY A 386 10.97 -17.12 23.83
C GLY A 386 11.46 -18.36 24.59
N GLY A 387 11.01 -19.57 24.23
CA GLY A 387 11.37 -20.82 24.90
C GLY A 387 10.52 -21.12 26.14
N TYR A 388 9.50 -20.30 26.43
CA TYR A 388 8.63 -20.46 27.60
C TYR A 388 7.50 -21.46 27.29
N PHE A 389 7.86 -22.73 27.14
CA PHE A 389 6.95 -23.77 26.65
C PHE A 389 5.74 -24.03 27.56
N ASP A 390 5.92 -23.96 28.88
CA ASP A 390 4.83 -24.15 29.84
C ASP A 390 3.79 -23.02 29.77
N ASP A 391 4.25 -21.78 29.62
CA ASP A 391 3.36 -20.64 29.45
C ASP A 391 2.66 -20.68 28.08
N ALA A 392 3.37 -21.10 27.03
CA ALA A 392 2.78 -21.32 25.71
C ALA A 392 1.65 -22.37 25.74
N GLU A 393 1.90 -23.52 26.37
CA GLU A 393 0.90 -24.57 26.57
C GLU A 393 -0.31 -24.06 27.34
N ARG A 394 -0.10 -23.28 28.41
CA ARG A 394 -1.17 -22.71 29.22
C ARG A 394 -2.07 -21.80 28.41
N GLU A 395 -1.50 -20.89 27.62
CA GLU A 395 -2.30 -19.95 26.80
C GLU A 395 -3.05 -20.68 25.68
N TYR A 396 -2.44 -21.67 25.03
CA TYR A 396 -3.13 -22.51 24.04
C TYR A 396 -4.24 -23.36 24.65
N SER A 397 -4.04 -23.89 25.87
CA SER A 397 -5.05 -24.70 26.56
C SER A 397 -6.29 -23.89 26.92
N LYS A 398 -6.16 -22.59 27.23
CA LYS A 398 -7.32 -21.69 27.45
C LYS A 398 -8.24 -21.63 26.23
N ILE A 399 -7.69 -21.74 25.02
CA ILE A 399 -8.48 -21.75 23.79
C ILE A 399 -9.32 -23.03 23.70
N LEU A 400 -8.70 -24.18 24.00
CA LEU A 400 -9.40 -25.48 24.01
C LEU A 400 -10.52 -25.54 25.06
N LEU A 401 -10.32 -24.92 26.23
CA LEU A 401 -11.36 -24.83 27.26
C LEU A 401 -12.63 -24.11 26.80
N LYS A 402 -12.53 -23.26 25.77
CA LYS A 402 -13.67 -22.57 25.14
C LYS A 402 -14.41 -23.45 24.11
N GLY A 403 -13.87 -24.61 23.79
CA GLY A 403 -14.37 -25.50 22.72
C GLY A 403 -13.89 -25.12 21.33
N GLU A 404 -12.94 -24.19 21.19
CA GLU A 404 -12.41 -23.74 19.90
C GLU A 404 -11.17 -24.53 19.50
N GLY A 405 -11.36 -25.76 19.04
CA GLY A 405 -10.28 -26.59 18.47
C GLY A 405 -10.16 -26.38 16.95
N PHE A 406 -8.97 -26.04 16.47
CA PHE A 406 -8.65 -25.90 15.05
C PHE A 406 -7.26 -26.47 14.76
N PRO A 407 -6.98 -26.93 13.52
CA PRO A 407 -5.81 -27.75 13.23
C PRO A 407 -4.47 -27.05 13.53
N GLU A 408 -4.37 -25.74 13.31
CA GLU A 408 -3.17 -24.95 13.60
C GLU A 408 -2.85 -24.87 15.10
N LEU A 409 -3.88 -24.84 15.95
CA LEU A 409 -3.72 -24.88 17.41
C LEU A 409 -3.18 -26.23 17.87
N TYR A 410 -3.75 -27.32 17.35
CA TYR A 410 -3.28 -28.67 17.67
C TYR A 410 -1.86 -28.92 17.17
N ASN A 411 -1.51 -28.43 15.96
CA ASN A 411 -0.13 -28.49 15.48
C ASN A 411 0.83 -27.79 16.45
N ASN A 412 0.52 -26.56 16.86
CA ASN A 412 1.41 -25.80 17.72
C ASN A 412 1.47 -26.36 19.15
N LEU A 413 0.38 -26.93 19.68
CA LEU A 413 0.43 -27.70 20.92
C LEU A 413 1.30 -28.96 20.79
N GLY A 414 1.22 -29.65 19.65
CA GLY A 414 2.12 -30.76 19.31
C GLY A 414 3.58 -30.32 19.29
N ASN A 415 3.88 -29.15 18.71
CA ASN A 415 5.23 -28.55 18.72
C ASN A 415 5.71 -28.35 20.16
N ILE A 416 4.88 -27.79 21.03
CA ILE A 416 5.21 -27.59 22.45
C ILE A 416 5.48 -28.94 23.14
N MET A 417 4.63 -29.95 22.93
CA MET A 417 4.85 -31.29 23.50
C MET A 417 6.13 -31.93 23.02
N PHE A 418 6.44 -31.82 21.73
CA PHE A 418 7.67 -32.34 21.13
C PHE A 418 8.91 -31.68 21.74
N LEU A 419 8.91 -30.35 21.87
CA LEU A 419 10.01 -29.59 22.45
C LEU A 419 10.22 -29.89 23.94
N LYS A 420 9.15 -30.27 24.66
CA LYS A 420 9.21 -30.76 26.04
C LYS A 420 9.62 -32.25 26.16
N GLY A 421 9.80 -32.95 25.04
CA GLY A 421 10.15 -34.39 25.00
C GLY A 421 8.96 -35.34 25.17
N TYR A 422 7.72 -34.84 25.24
CA TYR A 422 6.52 -35.66 25.38
C TYR A 422 6.00 -36.16 24.02
N TYR A 423 6.80 -37.01 23.35
CA TYR A 423 6.56 -37.46 21.98
C TYR A 423 5.19 -38.12 21.75
N ASN A 424 4.72 -38.95 22.69
CA ASN A 424 3.40 -39.61 22.56
C ASN A 424 2.24 -38.59 22.54
N LYS A 425 2.31 -37.54 23.37
CA LYS A 425 1.33 -36.46 23.35
C LYS A 425 1.45 -35.61 22.10
N ALA A 426 2.67 -35.38 21.61
CA ALA A 426 2.90 -34.69 20.34
C ALA A 426 2.22 -35.43 19.19
N ILE A 427 2.36 -36.76 19.11
CA ILE A 427 1.69 -37.61 18.11
C ILE A 427 0.16 -37.44 18.19
N GLU A 428 -0.42 -37.48 19.40
CA GLU A 428 -1.87 -37.28 19.57
C GLU A 428 -2.34 -35.94 19.00
N TYR A 429 -1.63 -34.85 19.33
CA TYR A 429 -1.98 -33.52 18.85
C TYR A 429 -1.77 -33.35 17.34
N TYR A 430 -0.67 -33.84 16.77
CA TYR A 430 -0.45 -33.80 15.32
C TYR A 430 -1.50 -34.62 14.56
N ASN A 431 -1.88 -35.79 15.08
CA ASN A 431 -2.94 -36.60 14.47
C ASN A 431 -4.30 -35.89 14.51
N LYS A 432 -4.66 -35.22 15.62
CA LYS A 432 -5.87 -34.37 15.67
C LYS A 432 -5.81 -33.23 14.66
N ALA A 433 -4.65 -32.58 14.49
CA ALA A 433 -4.47 -31.54 13.47
C ALA A 433 -4.68 -32.10 12.05
N ILE A 434 -4.14 -33.27 11.76
CA ILE A 434 -4.28 -33.98 10.47
C ILE A 434 -5.73 -34.41 10.23
N GLU A 435 -6.44 -34.88 11.25
CA GLU A 435 -7.85 -35.26 11.16
C GLU A 435 -8.73 -34.06 10.77
N LEU A 436 -8.49 -32.91 11.43
CA LEU A 436 -9.22 -31.67 11.14
C LEU A 436 -8.83 -31.03 9.81
N SER A 437 -7.56 -31.17 9.39
CA SER A 437 -7.08 -30.69 8.10
C SER A 437 -6.06 -31.65 7.48
N PRO A 438 -6.51 -32.59 6.62
CA PRO A 438 -5.63 -33.56 5.98
C PRO A 438 -4.62 -32.97 5.00
N LYS A 439 -4.70 -31.66 4.72
CA LYS A 439 -3.81 -30.91 3.81
C LYS A 439 -2.77 -30.07 4.54
N LEU A 440 -2.73 -30.10 5.88
CA LEU A 440 -1.79 -29.31 6.67
C LEU A 440 -0.39 -29.95 6.64
N ALA A 441 0.48 -29.48 5.73
CA ALA A 441 1.81 -30.06 5.51
C ALA A 441 2.70 -30.03 6.76
N GLN A 442 2.61 -28.96 7.56
CA GLN A 442 3.36 -28.77 8.81
C GLN A 442 3.17 -29.94 9.77
N SER A 443 1.93 -30.40 9.96
CA SER A 443 1.63 -31.47 10.92
C SER A 443 2.20 -32.81 10.48
N TYR A 444 2.22 -33.11 9.18
CA TYR A 444 2.88 -34.31 8.68
C TYR A 444 4.41 -34.23 8.83
N PHE A 445 5.00 -33.08 8.52
CA PHE A 445 6.44 -32.89 8.70
C PHE A 445 6.84 -33.05 10.17
N ASN A 446 6.14 -32.37 11.07
CA ASN A 446 6.41 -32.40 12.51
C ASN A 446 6.16 -33.79 13.11
N LEU A 447 5.15 -34.52 12.62
CA LEU A 447 4.94 -35.91 13.01
C LEU A 447 6.09 -36.81 12.53
N GLY A 448 6.60 -36.58 11.32
CA GLY A 448 7.82 -37.22 10.83
C GLY A 448 9.02 -36.98 11.76
N GLN A 449 9.22 -35.73 12.20
CA GLN A 449 10.27 -35.37 13.18
C GLN A 449 10.11 -36.12 14.50
N VAL A 450 8.88 -36.33 14.98
CA VAL A 450 8.63 -37.15 16.18
C VAL A 450 9.09 -38.59 15.96
N TYR A 451 8.70 -39.21 14.84
CA TYR A 451 9.10 -40.58 14.53
C TYR A 451 10.61 -40.72 14.32
N LEU A 452 11.27 -39.70 13.79
CA LEU A 452 12.73 -39.64 13.71
C LEU A 452 13.35 -39.67 15.11
N LYS A 453 12.86 -38.86 16.06
CA LYS A 453 13.34 -38.88 17.46
C LYS A 453 13.04 -40.21 18.17
N LEU A 454 12.00 -40.93 17.75
CA LEU A 454 11.68 -42.28 18.22
C LEU A 454 12.43 -43.39 17.46
N LEU A 455 13.35 -43.06 16.56
CA LEU A 455 14.11 -43.98 15.71
C LEU A 455 13.26 -44.85 14.78
N ARG A 456 12.04 -44.43 14.46
CA ARG A 456 11.13 -45.10 13.54
C ARG A 456 11.23 -44.49 12.14
N LEU A 457 12.29 -44.85 11.45
CA LEU A 457 12.72 -44.20 10.20
C LEU A 457 11.73 -44.38 9.05
N GLU A 458 11.06 -45.54 8.96
CA GLU A 458 10.09 -45.81 7.89
C GLU A 458 8.87 -44.90 7.99
N GLU A 459 8.27 -44.80 9.18
CA GLU A 459 7.13 -43.91 9.44
C GLU A 459 7.52 -42.45 9.21
N SER A 460 8.69 -42.04 9.73
CA SER A 460 9.25 -40.70 9.50
C SER A 460 9.32 -40.36 8.00
N ASN A 461 9.92 -41.24 7.20
CA ASN A 461 10.05 -41.05 5.76
C ASN A 461 8.69 -40.95 5.05
N GLN A 462 7.72 -41.79 5.43
CA GLN A 462 6.38 -41.72 4.85
C GLN A 462 5.70 -40.37 5.13
N TYR A 463 5.79 -39.87 6.36
CA TYR A 463 5.17 -38.61 6.74
C TYR A 463 5.87 -37.39 6.13
N ILE A 464 7.21 -37.37 6.09
CA ILE A 464 7.97 -36.30 5.42
C ILE A 464 7.69 -36.28 3.91
N GLN A 465 7.62 -37.45 3.26
CA GLN A 465 7.25 -37.51 1.83
C GLN A 465 5.83 -36.99 1.58
N LYS A 466 4.88 -37.29 2.48
CA LYS A 466 3.52 -36.77 2.38
C LYS A 466 3.50 -35.25 2.56
N ALA A 467 4.26 -34.72 3.51
CA ALA A 467 4.41 -33.29 3.73
C ALA A 467 4.97 -32.60 2.47
N ASN A 468 6.03 -33.14 1.87
CA ASN A 468 6.64 -32.62 0.63
C ASN A 468 5.68 -32.61 -0.57
N LYS A 469 4.81 -33.62 -0.68
CA LYS A 469 3.77 -33.65 -1.72
C LYS A 469 2.71 -32.56 -1.52
N LEU A 470 2.46 -32.14 -0.27
CA LEU A 470 1.49 -31.11 0.05
C LEU A 470 2.06 -29.70 -0.12
N ASP A 471 3.29 -29.47 0.36
CA ASP A 471 3.96 -28.17 0.26
C ASP A 471 5.50 -28.33 0.22
N TYR A 472 6.03 -28.54 -0.98
CA TYR A 472 7.47 -28.70 -1.20
C TYR A 472 8.26 -27.42 -0.89
N GLU A 473 7.72 -26.24 -1.24
CA GLU A 473 8.41 -24.95 -1.07
C GLU A 473 8.63 -24.65 0.42
N LEU A 474 7.59 -24.84 1.24
CA LEU A 474 7.67 -24.67 2.69
C LEU A 474 8.75 -25.56 3.33
N ILE A 475 8.80 -26.83 2.94
CA ILE A 475 9.69 -27.81 3.61
C ILE A 475 11.13 -27.63 3.15
N SER A 476 11.35 -27.37 1.86
CA SER A 476 12.69 -27.06 1.35
C SER A 476 13.28 -25.84 2.04
N ASP A 477 12.51 -24.75 2.15
CA ASP A 477 12.94 -23.51 2.82
C ASP A 477 13.23 -23.74 4.31
N PHE A 478 12.42 -24.56 4.98
CA PHE A 478 12.66 -24.91 6.37
C PHE A 478 13.95 -25.72 6.56
N LEU A 479 14.14 -26.80 5.79
CA LEU A 479 15.29 -27.71 5.87
C LEU A 479 16.63 -27.03 5.57
N GLU A 480 16.66 -26.07 4.64
CA GLU A 480 17.86 -25.28 4.36
C GLU A 480 18.34 -24.46 5.57
N ASN A 481 17.43 -24.14 6.49
CA ASN A 481 17.67 -23.25 7.62
C ASN A 481 17.54 -23.95 8.99
N THR A 482 17.48 -25.29 9.02
CA THR A 482 17.39 -26.05 10.28
C THR A 482 18.73 -26.13 11.00
N ASP A 483 18.70 -25.98 12.32
CA ASP A 483 19.83 -26.22 13.21
C ASP A 483 19.29 -26.86 14.50
N GLU A 484 19.69 -28.10 14.76
CA GLU A 484 19.17 -28.89 15.88
C GLU A 484 19.45 -28.28 17.27
N HIS A 485 20.41 -27.35 17.37
CA HIS A 485 20.70 -26.64 18.62
C HIS A 485 19.61 -25.63 18.99
N PHE A 486 18.78 -25.20 18.04
CA PHE A 486 17.77 -24.17 18.24
C PHE A 486 16.36 -24.72 18.10
N TYR A 487 15.60 -24.70 19.19
CA TYR A 487 14.23 -25.25 19.23
C TYR A 487 13.27 -24.61 18.21
N ASN A 488 13.53 -23.38 17.74
CA ASN A 488 12.69 -22.71 16.76
C ASN A 488 12.79 -23.29 15.35
N THR A 489 13.82 -24.09 15.06
CA THR A 489 14.09 -24.64 13.72
C THR A 489 14.01 -26.17 13.70
N VAL A 490 13.49 -26.81 14.75
CA VAL A 490 13.26 -28.27 14.78
C VAL A 490 11.86 -28.65 14.30
N VAL A 491 10.87 -27.79 14.53
CA VAL A 491 9.47 -28.00 14.16
C VAL A 491 8.89 -26.77 13.47
N ILE A 492 7.98 -26.99 12.53
CA ILE A 492 7.33 -25.92 11.77
C ILE A 492 6.09 -25.44 12.52
N ASP A 493 6.06 -24.16 12.86
CA ASP A 493 4.89 -23.53 13.48
C ASP A 493 3.81 -23.22 12.43
N CYS A 494 2.55 -23.47 12.79
CA CYS A 494 1.41 -22.96 12.02
C CYS A 494 1.16 -21.48 12.32
N LYS A 495 0.66 -20.77 11.31
CA LYS A 495 0.17 -19.39 11.45
C LYS A 495 -1.21 -19.39 12.10
N ILE A 496 -1.62 -18.24 12.64
CA ILE A 496 -3.01 -18.06 13.06
C ILE A 496 -3.97 -18.26 11.86
N PRO A 497 -5.11 -18.96 12.03
CA PRO A 497 -6.09 -19.13 10.95
C PRO A 497 -6.60 -17.79 10.41
N GLU A 498 -6.69 -17.67 9.07
CA GLU A 498 -7.19 -16.46 8.41
C GLU A 498 -8.59 -16.07 8.95
N ARG A 499 -9.45 -17.06 9.21
CA ARG A 499 -10.78 -16.84 9.77
C ARG A 499 -10.75 -16.02 11.05
N LEU A 500 -9.83 -16.29 11.98
CA LEU A 500 -9.73 -15.54 13.24
C LEU A 500 -9.27 -14.10 13.01
N ILE A 501 -8.38 -13.89 12.03
CA ILE A 501 -7.98 -12.53 11.62
C ILE A 501 -9.19 -11.77 11.08
N TYR A 502 -10.02 -12.40 10.23
CA TYR A 502 -11.23 -11.77 9.69
C TYR A 502 -12.32 -11.55 10.74
N GLU A 503 -12.48 -12.46 11.70
CA GLU A 503 -13.41 -12.28 12.82
C GLU A 503 -13.01 -11.08 13.69
N GLU A 504 -11.71 -10.92 13.99
CA GLU A 504 -11.21 -9.71 14.65
C GLU A 504 -11.41 -8.47 13.78
N PHE A 505 -11.18 -8.58 12.48
CA PHE A 505 -11.35 -7.49 11.52
C PHE A 505 -12.78 -6.96 11.48
N LEU A 506 -13.78 -7.84 11.52
CA LEU A 506 -15.19 -7.47 11.40
C LEU A 506 -15.82 -6.97 12.72
N LYS A 507 -15.10 -7.03 13.85
CA LYS A 507 -15.61 -6.57 15.15
C LYS A 507 -15.78 -5.06 15.16
N LYS A 508 -17.01 -4.61 15.41
CA LYS A 508 -17.41 -3.20 15.42
C LYS A 508 -16.63 -2.42 16.50
N LYS A 509 -15.77 -1.47 16.08
CA LYS A 509 -15.12 -0.49 16.96
C LYS A 509 -15.61 0.94 16.67
N ASN A 510 -15.71 1.73 17.72
CA ASN A 510 -16.05 3.15 17.61
C ASN A 510 -14.88 3.91 17.00
N VAL A 511 -15.02 4.35 15.75
CA VAL A 511 -14.06 5.24 15.12
C VAL A 511 -14.25 6.63 15.73
N ILE A 512 -13.30 7.06 16.57
CA ILE A 512 -13.45 8.25 17.44
C ILE A 512 -13.47 9.56 16.64
N ASN A 513 -12.95 9.60 15.42
CA ASN A 513 -12.91 10.83 14.61
C ASN A 513 -13.38 10.58 13.19
N ALA A 514 -14.48 11.24 12.81
CA ALA A 514 -14.87 11.40 11.42
C ALA A 514 -13.87 12.35 10.71
N PRO A 515 -13.07 11.90 9.74
CA PRO A 515 -12.18 12.74 8.97
C PRO A 515 -12.99 13.74 8.14
N ILE A 516 -12.31 14.80 7.75
CA ILE A 516 -12.88 15.90 6.98
C ILE A 516 -12.68 15.59 5.49
N MET A 517 -13.77 15.43 4.73
CA MET A 517 -13.72 15.25 3.27
C MET A 517 -13.74 16.61 2.58
N MET A 518 -12.61 17.08 2.04
CA MET A 518 -12.50 18.40 1.36
C MET A 518 -13.18 19.54 2.16
N GLY A 519 -13.03 19.54 3.48
CA GLY A 519 -13.67 20.52 4.38
C GLY A 519 -15.01 20.12 5.03
N ILE A 520 -15.65 19.01 4.63
CA ILE A 520 -16.95 18.55 5.20
C ILE A 520 -16.72 17.45 6.26
N ARG A 521 -17.24 17.64 7.48
CA ARG A 521 -17.26 16.56 8.50
C ARG A 521 -18.23 15.47 8.06
N ILE A 522 -17.77 14.21 8.11
CA ILE A 522 -18.52 13.05 7.61
C ILE A 522 -19.78 12.75 8.43
N ASP A 523 -19.94 13.28 9.64
CA ASP A 523 -21.19 13.15 10.41
C ASP A 523 -22.40 13.72 9.65
N LEU A 524 -22.18 14.72 8.78
CA LEU A 524 -23.21 15.25 7.86
C LEU A 524 -23.58 14.27 6.73
N PHE A 525 -22.73 13.29 6.37
CA PHE A 525 -23.05 12.30 5.33
C PHE A 525 -24.12 11.29 5.74
N ASN A 526 -24.46 11.16 7.04
CA ASN A 526 -25.63 10.40 7.45
C ASN A 526 -26.95 11.09 7.06
N ILE A 527 -26.92 12.41 6.83
CA ILE A 527 -28.06 13.22 6.38
C ILE A 527 -28.18 13.21 4.85
N ILE A 528 -27.08 12.96 4.13
CA ILE A 528 -27.04 12.97 2.66
C ILE A 528 -27.98 11.93 2.03
N PRO A 529 -28.11 10.68 2.50
CA PRO A 529 -29.17 9.75 2.08
C PRO A 529 -30.57 10.35 2.11
N PHE A 530 -30.86 11.11 3.17
CA PHE A 530 -32.15 11.74 3.37
C PHE A 530 -32.32 12.93 2.42
N LEU A 531 -31.26 13.75 2.27
CA LEU A 531 -31.24 14.86 1.32
C LEU A 531 -31.27 14.38 -0.13
N THR A 532 -30.63 13.26 -0.50
CA THR A 532 -30.64 12.71 -1.86
C THR A 532 -31.95 12.00 -2.19
N LEU A 533 -32.58 11.34 -1.22
CA LEU A 533 -33.94 10.82 -1.36
C LEU A 533 -34.94 11.96 -1.54
N LEU A 534 -34.87 12.99 -0.68
CA LEU A 534 -35.67 14.22 -0.79
C LEU A 534 -35.40 14.95 -2.11
N PHE A 535 -34.15 15.01 -2.54
CA PHE A 535 -33.71 15.58 -3.82
C PHE A 535 -34.22 14.78 -5.01
N SER A 536 -34.20 13.44 -4.95
CA SER A 536 -34.75 12.58 -6.00
C SER A 536 -36.27 12.75 -6.11
N LEU A 537 -36.96 12.87 -4.97
CA LEU A 537 -38.39 13.18 -4.85
C LEU A 537 -38.70 14.57 -5.45
N ILE A 538 -37.91 15.59 -5.09
CA ILE A 538 -38.02 16.97 -5.62
C ILE A 538 -37.76 16.98 -7.12
N LEU A 539 -36.77 16.23 -7.62
CA LEU A 539 -36.49 16.12 -9.05
C LEU A 539 -37.60 15.40 -9.82
N THR A 540 -38.19 14.34 -9.26
CA THR A 540 -39.36 13.68 -9.85
C THR A 540 -40.58 14.60 -9.86
N MET A 541 -40.80 15.38 -8.79
CA MET A 541 -41.86 16.39 -8.70
C MET A 541 -41.65 17.55 -9.68
N LEU A 542 -40.43 18.07 -9.82
CA LEU A 542 -40.09 19.11 -10.80
C LEU A 542 -40.20 18.60 -12.25
N SER A 543 -40.01 17.30 -12.49
CA SER A 543 -40.20 16.70 -13.82
C SER A 543 -41.65 16.69 -14.31
N SER A 544 -42.63 16.88 -13.41
CA SER A 544 -44.06 16.94 -13.73
C SER A 544 -44.47 18.24 -14.45
N HIS A 545 -43.69 19.32 -14.29
CA HIS A 545 -43.91 20.56 -15.04
C HIS A 545 -43.25 20.46 -16.42
N LYS A 546 -44.09 20.25 -17.44
CA LYS A 546 -43.74 20.03 -18.86
C LYS A 546 -43.17 21.28 -19.57
N ILE A 547 -42.13 21.94 -19.06
CA ILE A 547 -41.45 22.99 -19.83
C ILE A 547 -40.42 22.32 -20.74
N LYS A 548 -40.84 21.97 -21.96
CA LYS A 548 -39.96 21.38 -22.97
C LYS A 548 -39.28 22.49 -23.78
N ILE A 549 -37.96 22.57 -23.62
CA ILE A 549 -37.10 23.46 -24.41
C ILE A 549 -36.29 22.59 -25.36
N TYR A 550 -36.58 22.72 -26.65
CA TYR A 550 -35.92 22.03 -27.73
C TYR A 550 -34.77 22.89 -28.27
N ARG A 551 -33.94 22.32 -29.14
CA ARG A 551 -32.98 23.09 -29.93
C ARG A 551 -33.45 23.14 -31.37
N CYS A 552 -33.45 24.33 -31.95
CA CYS A 552 -33.68 24.53 -33.38
C CYS A 552 -32.71 23.65 -34.20
N TYR A 553 -33.26 22.90 -35.16
CA TYR A 553 -32.45 21.99 -35.97
C TYR A 553 -31.38 22.73 -36.79
N THR A 554 -31.70 23.91 -37.31
CA THR A 554 -30.83 24.74 -38.18
C THR A 554 -29.81 25.56 -37.42
N CYS A 555 -30.20 26.50 -36.55
CA CYS A 555 -29.26 27.37 -35.84
C CYS A 555 -28.85 26.88 -34.45
N GLY A 556 -29.57 25.91 -33.86
CA GLY A 556 -29.25 25.34 -32.55
C GLY A 556 -29.68 26.20 -31.35
N THR A 557 -30.38 27.31 -31.58
CA THR A 557 -30.95 28.13 -30.52
C THR A 557 -32.04 27.37 -29.76
N PRO A 558 -32.16 27.58 -28.43
CA PRO A 558 -33.24 27.00 -27.66
C PRO A 558 -34.60 27.57 -28.11
N ILE A 559 -35.59 26.70 -28.25
CA ILE A 559 -36.97 27.01 -28.66
C ILE A 559 -37.97 26.30 -27.73
N SER A 560 -39.12 26.92 -27.49
CA SER A 560 -40.22 26.33 -26.71
C SER A 560 -41.37 25.89 -27.63
N ASP A 561 -42.35 25.16 -27.09
CA ASP A 561 -43.56 24.77 -27.82
C ASP A 561 -44.33 25.96 -28.43
N GLY A 562 -44.23 27.16 -27.84
CA GLY A 562 -44.87 28.37 -28.38
C GLY A 562 -44.11 29.02 -29.53
N ASP A 563 -42.80 28.79 -29.65
CA ASP A 563 -41.94 29.43 -30.67
C ASP A 563 -41.51 28.47 -31.79
N LYS A 564 -41.79 27.16 -31.64
CA LYS A 564 -41.38 26.13 -32.60
C LYS A 564 -42.24 26.17 -33.87
N LYS A 565 -41.59 25.95 -35.01
CA LYS A 565 -42.21 25.68 -36.30
C LYS A 565 -41.63 24.38 -36.86
N GLN A 566 -42.41 23.63 -37.62
CA GLN A 566 -41.96 22.39 -38.24
C GLN A 566 -41.66 22.59 -39.72
N TYR A 567 -40.54 22.04 -40.17
CA TYR A 567 -40.17 21.98 -41.58
C TYR A 567 -39.48 20.65 -41.85
N SER A 568 -40.02 19.84 -42.76
CA SER A 568 -39.52 18.49 -43.07
C SER A 568 -39.32 17.65 -41.79
N ASP A 569 -40.38 17.56 -40.97
CA ASP A 569 -40.44 16.82 -39.70
C ASP A 569 -39.43 17.25 -38.62
N LYS A 570 -38.81 18.43 -38.77
CA LYS A 570 -37.82 18.97 -37.84
C LYS A 570 -38.30 20.26 -37.22
N ASP A 571 -38.07 20.38 -35.91
CA ASP A 571 -38.39 21.58 -35.15
C ASP A 571 -37.33 22.68 -35.39
N ILE A 572 -37.79 23.84 -35.86
CA ILE A 572 -37.01 25.02 -36.23
C ILE A 572 -37.55 26.25 -35.50
N CYS A 573 -36.71 27.27 -35.27
CA CYS A 573 -37.14 28.53 -34.69
C CYS A 573 -37.90 29.40 -35.71
N LEU A 574 -38.75 30.31 -35.22
CA LEU A 574 -39.53 31.20 -36.08
C LEU A 574 -38.67 32.01 -37.08
N ASN A 575 -37.49 32.48 -36.66
CA ASN A 575 -36.61 33.26 -37.52
C ASN A 575 -36.08 32.43 -38.69
N ASP A 576 -35.56 31.24 -38.41
CA ASP A 576 -35.05 30.35 -39.44
C ASP A 576 -36.19 29.86 -40.35
N TYR A 577 -37.38 29.60 -39.79
CA TYR A 577 -38.56 29.24 -40.57
C TYR A 577 -38.93 30.34 -41.57
N LYS A 578 -38.99 31.62 -41.14
CA LYS A 578 -39.26 32.75 -42.04
C LYS A 578 -38.22 32.86 -43.14
N ILE A 579 -36.94 32.76 -42.79
CA ILE A 579 -35.84 32.87 -43.76
C ILE A 579 -35.89 31.76 -44.83
N ILE A 580 -36.40 30.57 -44.47
CA ILE A 580 -36.56 29.42 -45.38
C ILE A 580 -37.89 29.52 -46.14
N SER A 581 -38.98 29.95 -45.52
CA SER A 581 -40.29 30.08 -46.16
C SER A 581 -40.31 31.18 -47.23
N ASP A 582 -39.58 32.27 -47.00
CA ASP A 582 -39.53 33.43 -47.90
C ASP A 582 -38.67 33.19 -49.16
N THR A 583 -38.14 31.98 -49.35
CA THR A 583 -37.37 31.61 -50.55
C THR A 583 -38.27 31.06 -51.66
N ILE A 584 -38.06 31.55 -52.90
CA ILE A 584 -39.02 31.39 -54.02
C ILE A 584 -39.08 29.95 -54.57
N SER A 585 -37.98 29.19 -54.60
CA SER A 585 -37.96 27.80 -55.12
C SER A 585 -37.63 26.76 -54.06
N ASP A 586 -38.26 25.60 -54.12
CA ASP A 586 -38.05 24.52 -53.14
C ASP A 586 -36.61 23.99 -53.13
N ILE A 587 -35.92 24.02 -54.27
CA ILE A 587 -34.49 23.70 -54.38
C ILE A 587 -33.63 24.71 -53.60
N MET A 588 -33.96 26.00 -53.66
CA MET A 588 -33.26 27.02 -52.89
C MET A 588 -33.55 26.91 -51.40
N LYS A 589 -34.78 26.55 -51.00
CA LYS A 589 -35.12 26.27 -49.59
C LYS A 589 -34.27 25.15 -49.02
N ILE A 590 -34.08 24.05 -49.75
CA ILE A 590 -33.23 22.92 -49.34
C ILE A 590 -31.77 23.37 -49.21
N ARG A 591 -31.20 24.06 -50.21
CA ARG A 591 -29.80 24.55 -50.14
C ARG A 591 -29.57 25.52 -48.98
N LYS A 592 -30.52 26.40 -48.71
CA LYS A 592 -30.44 27.39 -47.63
C LYS A 592 -30.60 26.73 -46.26
N PHE A 593 -31.47 25.73 -46.15
CA PHE A 593 -31.56 24.87 -44.97
C PHE A 593 -30.24 24.14 -44.71
N GLU A 594 -29.62 23.56 -45.74
CA GLU A 594 -28.30 22.90 -45.63
C GLU A 594 -27.20 23.87 -45.21
N SER A 595 -27.18 25.10 -45.72
CA SER A 595 -26.16 26.10 -45.36
C SER A 595 -26.27 26.52 -43.89
N PHE A 596 -27.48 26.69 -43.36
CA PHE A 596 -27.68 26.93 -41.92
C PHE A 596 -27.20 25.76 -41.06
N VAL A 597 -27.52 24.53 -41.46
CA VAL A 597 -27.02 23.32 -40.77
C VAL A 597 -25.49 23.27 -40.78
N ARG A 598 -24.83 23.66 -41.88
CA ARG A 598 -23.36 23.76 -41.95
C ARG A 598 -22.80 24.81 -40.98
N LEU A 599 -23.42 26.00 -40.89
CA LEU A 599 -23.00 27.05 -39.95
C LEU A 599 -23.11 26.60 -38.49
N LYS A 600 -24.20 25.91 -38.12
CA LYS A 600 -24.35 25.30 -36.79
C LYS A 600 -23.27 24.26 -36.53
N LYS A 601 -22.98 23.37 -37.49
CA LYS A 601 -21.88 22.39 -37.36
C LYS A 601 -20.54 23.10 -37.08
N LYS A 602 -20.25 24.23 -37.73
CA LYS A 602 -19.02 25.02 -37.50
C LYS A 602 -18.92 25.60 -36.08
N LYS A 603 -20.00 26.11 -35.51
CA LYS A 603 -20.02 26.63 -34.12
C LYS A 603 -19.86 25.52 -33.08
N TYR A 604 -20.55 24.40 -33.27
CA TYR A 604 -20.42 23.22 -32.40
C TYR A 604 -19.02 22.60 -32.49
N TYR A 605 -18.40 22.62 -33.68
CA TYR A 605 -17.03 22.14 -33.89
C TYR A 605 -16.00 22.89 -33.04
N PHE A 606 -16.12 24.21 -32.93
CA PHE A 606 -15.21 25.01 -32.09
C PHE A 606 -15.31 24.61 -30.60
N MET A 607 -16.53 24.47 -30.09
CA MET A 607 -16.76 24.02 -28.70
C MET A 607 -16.31 22.58 -28.47
N ARG A 608 -16.54 21.68 -29.42
CA ARG A 608 -16.05 20.29 -29.40
C ARG A 608 -14.53 20.24 -29.26
N ARG A 609 -13.81 21.08 -30.01
CA ARG A 609 -12.35 21.16 -29.96
C ARG A 609 -11.85 21.69 -28.62
N ILE A 610 -12.51 22.69 -28.03
CA ILE A 610 -12.13 23.16 -26.69
C ILE A 610 -12.37 22.07 -25.64
N LEU A 611 -13.51 21.39 -25.69
CA LEU A 611 -13.84 20.33 -24.74
C LEU A 611 -12.91 19.11 -24.86
N SER A 612 -12.54 18.72 -26.08
CA SER A 612 -11.54 17.66 -26.28
C SER A 612 -10.16 18.05 -25.77
N LEU A 613 -9.86 19.35 -25.70
CA LEU A 613 -8.61 19.84 -25.11
C LEU A 613 -8.60 19.81 -23.57
N ILE A 614 -9.76 19.82 -22.92
CA ILE A 614 -9.87 19.82 -21.45
C ILE A 614 -9.66 18.41 -20.90
N PHE A 615 -10.41 17.43 -21.39
CA PHE A 615 -10.28 16.03 -20.98
C PHE A 615 -10.73 15.07 -22.09
N PRO A 616 -10.03 13.93 -22.29
CA PRO A 616 -10.44 12.92 -23.26
C PRO A 616 -11.88 12.45 -23.03
N GLY A 617 -12.70 12.44 -24.08
CA GLY A 617 -14.08 11.98 -24.04
C GLY A 617 -15.16 13.03 -23.79
N PHE A 618 -14.82 14.24 -23.32
CA PHE A 618 -15.81 15.32 -23.10
C PHE A 618 -16.59 15.69 -24.36
N GLU A 619 -15.89 15.76 -25.49
CA GLU A 619 -16.47 16.08 -26.80
C GLU A 619 -17.57 15.08 -27.18
N LYS A 620 -17.31 13.78 -27.03
CA LYS A 620 -18.31 12.72 -27.26
C LYS A 620 -19.48 12.78 -26.28
N ILE A 621 -19.24 13.11 -25.00
CA ILE A 621 -20.33 13.30 -24.02
C ILE A 621 -21.20 14.50 -24.43
N TYR A 622 -20.58 15.60 -24.84
CA TYR A 622 -21.27 16.82 -25.29
C TYR A 622 -22.15 16.56 -26.52
N GLU A 623 -21.71 15.70 -27.44
CA GLU A 623 -22.50 15.27 -28.61
C GLU A 623 -23.67 14.33 -28.29
N GLY A 624 -23.72 13.79 -27.07
CA GLY A 624 -24.70 12.77 -26.70
C GLY A 624 -24.25 11.33 -26.95
N ARG A 625 -23.00 11.09 -27.33
CA ARG A 625 -22.35 9.77 -27.36
C ARG A 625 -21.82 9.40 -25.97
N TYR A 626 -22.72 9.35 -24.99
CA TYR A 626 -22.38 9.27 -23.57
C TYR A 626 -21.53 8.06 -23.17
N PHE A 627 -21.77 6.88 -23.75
CA PHE A 627 -21.01 5.67 -23.43
C PHE A 627 -19.57 5.70 -23.96
N LYS A 628 -19.39 6.07 -25.24
CA LYS A 628 -18.05 6.18 -25.84
C LYS A 628 -17.21 7.27 -25.17
N GLY A 629 -17.82 8.43 -24.91
CA GLY A 629 -17.18 9.52 -24.19
C GLY A 629 -16.89 9.17 -22.73
N GLY A 630 -17.84 8.51 -22.06
CA GLY A 630 -17.67 8.02 -20.70
C GLY A 630 -16.54 7.01 -20.55
N PHE A 631 -16.39 6.08 -21.49
CA PHE A 631 -15.28 5.13 -21.50
C PHE A 631 -13.91 5.83 -21.58
N LEU A 632 -13.75 6.77 -22.52
CA LEU A 632 -12.50 7.55 -22.66
C LEU A 632 -12.20 8.37 -21.39
N LEU A 633 -13.24 8.96 -20.80
CA LEU A 633 -13.13 9.69 -19.54
C LEU A 633 -12.73 8.78 -18.38
N VAL A 634 -13.37 7.62 -18.23
CA VAL A 634 -13.06 6.64 -17.19
C VAL A 634 -11.61 6.15 -17.30
N VAL A 635 -11.17 5.77 -18.49
CA VAL A 635 -9.80 5.28 -18.71
C VAL A 635 -8.77 6.38 -18.39
N SER A 636 -9.00 7.61 -18.86
CA SER A 636 -8.09 8.73 -18.57
C SER A 636 -8.05 9.08 -17.07
N LEU A 637 -9.18 9.02 -16.36
CA LEU A 637 -9.24 9.24 -14.92
C LEU A 637 -8.56 8.13 -14.12
N ILE A 638 -8.71 6.87 -14.52
CA ILE A 638 -8.00 5.75 -13.88
C ILE A 638 -6.49 5.97 -14.01
N LEU A 639 -5.99 6.30 -15.21
CA LEU A 639 -4.57 6.59 -15.44
C LEU A 639 -4.08 7.77 -14.59
N LEU A 640 -4.87 8.85 -14.51
CA LEU A 640 -4.52 10.02 -13.71
C LEU A 640 -4.49 9.72 -12.21
N LEU A 641 -5.46 8.97 -11.70
CA LEU A 641 -5.48 8.56 -10.29
C LEU A 641 -4.33 7.59 -9.96
N LEU A 642 -3.96 6.71 -10.88
CA LEU A 642 -2.79 5.84 -10.73
C LEU A 642 -1.49 6.68 -10.62
N ILE A 643 -1.35 7.75 -11.42
CA ILE A 643 -0.22 8.70 -11.30
C ILE A 643 -0.21 9.35 -9.90
N VAL A 644 -1.36 9.83 -9.42
CA VAL A 644 -1.47 10.55 -8.14
C VAL A 644 -1.20 9.62 -6.95
N LEU A 645 -1.63 8.36 -7.04
CA LEU A 645 -1.56 7.41 -5.93
C LEU A 645 -0.25 6.59 -5.88
N GLN A 646 0.59 6.65 -6.92
CA GLN A 646 1.77 5.78 -7.10
C GLN A 646 2.81 5.82 -5.96
N GLY A 647 2.80 6.82 -5.07
CA GLY A 647 3.65 6.87 -3.87
C GLY A 647 3.02 6.31 -2.57
N SER A 648 1.73 5.96 -2.60
CA SER A 648 0.93 5.65 -1.38
C SER A 648 0.13 4.35 -1.46
N PHE A 649 0.02 3.73 -2.63
CA PHE A 649 -0.93 2.63 -2.90
C PHE A 649 -0.59 1.30 -2.20
N LEU A 650 0.63 1.11 -1.70
CA LEU A 650 1.04 -0.10 -0.96
C LEU A 650 1.93 0.23 0.26
N LYS A 651 2.06 1.51 0.63
CA LYS A 651 2.98 1.89 1.72
C LYS A 651 2.38 1.45 3.05
N ARG A 652 3.05 0.52 3.75
CA ARG A 652 2.72 0.10 5.13
C ARG A 652 2.76 1.36 6.00
N THR A 653 1.61 1.78 6.52
CA THR A 653 1.42 3.08 7.17
C THR A 653 2.15 3.25 8.49
N THR A 654 2.96 2.27 8.92
CA THR A 654 3.58 2.30 10.24
C THR A 654 4.96 2.92 10.31
N ASP A 655 5.69 3.19 9.22
CA ASP A 655 6.91 4.00 9.35
C ASP A 655 7.31 4.79 8.10
N ILE A 656 7.60 6.07 8.37
CA ILE A 656 8.53 6.96 7.67
C ILE A 656 8.09 7.48 6.28
N MET A 657 7.82 8.78 6.28
CA MET A 657 7.94 9.65 5.10
C MET A 657 9.34 9.48 4.48
N LEU A 658 9.34 8.95 3.27
CA LEU A 658 10.40 9.09 2.30
C LEU A 658 9.68 9.17 0.96
N GLU A 659 9.67 10.38 0.39
CA GLU A 659 9.30 10.61 -1.00
C GLU A 659 10.30 9.86 -1.87
N LEU A 660 9.84 8.84 -2.59
CA LEU A 660 10.59 8.26 -3.69
C LEU A 660 10.10 8.89 -5.00
N LYS A 661 11.03 9.55 -5.70
CA LYS A 661 10.86 9.91 -7.11
C LYS A 661 10.86 8.62 -7.93
N PHE A 662 9.66 8.14 -8.28
CA PHE A 662 9.49 7.20 -9.38
C PHE A 662 10.06 7.81 -10.66
N VAL A 663 11.05 7.14 -11.26
CA VAL A 663 11.47 7.42 -12.64
C VAL A 663 10.42 6.81 -13.56
N ASP A 664 9.59 7.71 -14.09
CA ASP A 664 8.91 7.75 -15.40
C ASP A 664 8.01 6.60 -15.91
N ILE A 665 7.37 5.81 -15.04
CA ILE A 665 6.05 5.24 -15.39
C ILE A 665 5.01 6.38 -15.59
N ARG A 666 5.24 7.52 -14.92
CA ARG A 666 4.52 8.78 -15.20
C ARG A 666 4.57 9.15 -16.67
N PHE A 667 5.71 8.96 -17.33
CA PHE A 667 5.84 9.22 -18.76
C PHE A 667 4.93 8.30 -19.57
N LEU A 668 4.88 6.99 -19.26
CA LEU A 668 3.96 6.05 -19.91
C LEU A 668 2.49 6.42 -19.70
N TYR A 669 2.07 6.74 -18.47
CA TYR A 669 0.69 7.14 -18.22
C TYR A 669 0.34 8.50 -18.85
N ILE A 670 1.23 9.48 -18.79
CA ILE A 670 1.09 10.77 -19.48
C ILE A 670 1.04 10.54 -20.99
N PHE A 671 1.86 9.63 -21.53
CA PHE A 671 1.88 9.24 -22.93
C PHE A 671 0.59 8.54 -23.35
N PHE A 672 0.03 7.65 -22.53
CA PHE A 672 -1.29 7.04 -22.78
C PHE A 672 -2.42 8.06 -22.69
N ILE A 673 -2.39 8.98 -21.71
CA ILE A 673 -3.34 10.10 -21.63
C ILE A 673 -3.21 10.97 -22.89
N PHE A 674 -1.98 11.21 -23.37
CA PHE A 674 -1.71 11.94 -24.59
C PHE A 674 -2.18 11.20 -25.86
N ILE A 675 -2.04 9.87 -25.92
CA ILE A 675 -2.63 9.05 -27.00
C ILE A 675 -4.16 9.15 -26.97
N LEU A 676 -4.77 9.03 -25.79
CA LEU A 676 -6.23 9.20 -25.64
C LEU A 676 -6.68 10.59 -26.06
N TYR A 677 -5.86 11.61 -25.78
CA TYR A 677 -6.06 12.97 -26.22
C TYR A 677 -5.98 13.08 -27.75
N LEU A 678 -4.97 12.47 -28.38
CA LEU A 678 -4.83 12.41 -29.83
C LEU A 678 -5.98 11.66 -30.48
N ILE A 679 -6.42 10.52 -29.95
CA ILE A 679 -7.60 9.79 -30.44
C ILE A 679 -8.85 10.67 -30.32
N SER A 680 -9.04 11.30 -29.17
CA SER A 680 -10.17 12.22 -28.96
C SER A 680 -10.10 13.41 -29.91
N PHE A 681 -8.91 13.88 -30.30
CA PHE A 681 -8.72 15.03 -31.18
C PHE A 681 -8.83 14.67 -32.67
N VAL A 682 -8.27 13.53 -33.09
CA VAL A 682 -8.30 13.02 -34.47
C VAL A 682 -9.72 12.63 -34.88
N THR A 683 -10.49 12.01 -33.97
CA THR A 683 -11.91 11.69 -34.24
C THR A 683 -12.79 12.93 -34.41
N VAL A 684 -12.38 14.11 -33.94
CA VAL A 684 -13.07 15.39 -34.25
C VAL A 684 -12.78 15.81 -35.70
N ARG A 685 -11.62 15.42 -36.25
CA ARG A 685 -11.11 15.87 -37.56
C ARG A 685 -11.67 15.05 -38.73
N GLU A 686 -11.97 13.77 -38.55
CA GLU A 686 -12.53 12.88 -39.58
C GLU A 686 -14.01 13.15 -39.91
N GLU A 687 -14.76 13.88 -39.07
CA GLU A 687 -16.17 14.23 -39.33
C GLU A 687 -16.37 15.51 -40.18
N LYS A 688 -15.28 16.05 -40.74
CA LYS A 688 -15.29 17.10 -41.76
C LYS A 688 -15.57 16.50 -43.13
#